data_AF-A0A381R1U0-F1
#
_entry.id   AF-A0A381R1U0-F1
#
_cell.length_a   1.000
_cell.length_b   1.000
_cell.length_c   1.000
_cell.angle_alpha   90.00
_cell.angle_beta   90.00
_cell.angle_gamma   90.00
#
_symmetry.space_group_name_H-M   'P 1'
#
loop_
_entity.id
_entity.type
_entity.pdbx_description
1 polymer ?
#
loop_
_entity_poly.entity_id
_entity_poly.type
_entity_poly.pdbx_seq_one_letter_code
_entity_poly.pdbx_strand_id
1 'polypeptide(L)'
;MGKQRDRDLGMSREVTRRDFINGVAIPVGGALVLPRWANALGQTPAPEQEPNYYPPTETGMRGSHDGSWEVGHQMRDRRGWDLSGATDTGERYDLVIVGGGISGLAAAHFFIDHVGRNARVLILDNHDDFGGHAKRNEFHYNGRMLALNGGTLNIESPERYNAPSRALLDAVGIDLDRFLTDNADSRRMYRRMGLGSAYFFDKETWGTDRFVKRDPGRGYSAEFAARTPLSATAQRDLLALYNAPLPDYLPGLSSAEKKARLAKMSYTDFMLNVVKVDPQVMWFFQNTGNGSFAVGADALPALFAWQMGQPGFSGMHLEPTPDGVLADLPGGHHGRQRPGGGAVHFPDGNATLTRLLVRSLIPKAVPGSTQEDVGASRVDYGRLDRADQTTRIRLNSTVVNVRHRGAESARDVEVSYVRLGRTRQVRARACVMACWNTVIPYLVPELPDRQKEALAFGVKGPLVYTSVAIRNWTAFQNLGVSRISTPSMYHTRVGLDEAVSLGDLRHAESPEEPIVLSLGRYPAAPGQPRKEQHRIGRQDLLSTTFETFERKLRDQLGRVLGGGGFDPGRDIVAIAVNRWPHGYAYTYNSLYDPMEWVFTSTNERPCVIGRQPFGQITIANSDAAASPHTDAAILEAHRAVQEVLQRRAMPVLGG
;
A
#
# COMPACT_ATOMS: atom_id res chain seq x y z
N MET A 1 -29.31 9.39 23.08
CA MET A 1 -29.22 8.50 21.90
C MET A 1 -27.89 7.74 21.74
N GLY A 2 -26.75 8.22 22.28
CA GLY A 2 -25.45 7.53 22.10
C GLY A 2 -25.32 6.16 22.79
N LYS A 3 -25.63 6.05 24.09
CA LYS A 3 -25.35 4.82 24.87
C LYS A 3 -26.05 3.55 24.37
N GLN A 4 -27.31 3.66 23.92
CA GLN A 4 -28.05 2.52 23.37
C GLN A 4 -27.45 2.06 22.04
N ARG A 5 -27.16 3.00 21.13
CA ARG A 5 -26.53 2.70 19.83
C ARG A 5 -25.14 2.09 20.01
N ASP A 6 -24.37 2.57 20.98
CA ASP A 6 -23.04 2.05 21.30
C ASP A 6 -23.11 0.61 21.82
N ARG A 7 -24.13 0.30 22.63
CA ARG A 7 -24.41 -1.06 23.09
C ARG A 7 -24.79 -1.97 21.92
N ASP A 8 -25.68 -1.52 21.05
CA ASP A 8 -26.17 -2.30 19.90
C ASP A 8 -25.05 -2.57 18.87
N LEU A 9 -24.08 -1.65 18.74
CA LEU A 9 -22.88 -1.85 17.92
C LEU A 9 -21.80 -2.71 18.61
N GLY A 10 -21.94 -2.99 19.90
CA GLY A 10 -20.95 -3.69 20.70
C GLY A 10 -19.67 -2.88 20.94
N MET A 11 -19.73 -1.54 20.98
CA MET A 11 -18.58 -0.67 21.22
C MET A 11 -17.91 -0.90 22.58
N SER A 12 -18.65 -1.45 23.55
CA SER A 12 -18.14 -1.80 24.89
C SER A 12 -17.53 -3.20 24.97
N ARG A 13 -17.56 -3.98 23.87
CA ARG A 13 -16.93 -5.30 23.87
C ARG A 13 -15.45 -5.13 23.58
N GLU A 14 -14.62 -5.80 24.37
CA GLU A 14 -13.19 -5.83 24.13
C GLU A 14 -12.93 -6.46 22.77
N VAL A 15 -12.51 -5.63 21.82
CA VAL A 15 -11.68 -6.06 20.71
C VAL A 15 -10.28 -6.10 21.27
N THR A 16 -9.50 -7.15 21.02
CA THR A 16 -8.09 -7.18 21.41
C THR A 16 -7.44 -5.92 20.84
N ARG A 17 -7.11 -4.95 21.68
CA ARG A 17 -6.42 -3.71 21.34
C ARG A 17 -5.12 -3.73 22.12
N ARG A 18 -4.03 -4.03 21.44
CA ARG A 18 -2.72 -3.66 21.98
C ARG A 18 -2.40 -2.30 21.40
N ASP A 19 -2.91 -1.27 22.06
CA ASP A 19 -2.47 0.08 21.76
C ASP A 19 -1.04 0.21 22.32
N PHE A 20 -0.05 0.14 21.44
CA PHE A 20 1.34 0.41 21.78
C PHE A 20 1.51 1.93 21.97
N ILE A 21 1.00 2.45 23.08
CA ILE A 21 1.15 3.87 23.41
C ILE A 21 2.63 4.12 23.75
N ASN A 22 3.30 4.87 22.87
CA ASN A 22 4.55 5.59 23.11
C ASN A 22 5.87 4.82 23.25
N GLY A 23 6.06 3.61 22.71
CA GLY A 23 7.42 3.05 22.53
C GLY A 23 8.28 2.88 23.81
N VAL A 24 7.71 3.19 24.97
CA VAL A 24 8.24 3.21 26.32
C VAL A 24 7.01 3.12 27.22
N ALA A 25 6.90 2.05 28.01
CA ALA A 25 5.93 2.04 29.09
C ALA A 25 6.30 3.16 30.08
N ILE A 26 5.62 4.31 30.00
CA ILE A 26 5.63 5.28 31.10
C ILE A 26 4.57 4.80 32.08
N PRO A 27 4.92 4.32 33.28
CA PRO A 27 3.92 4.04 34.30
C PRO A 27 3.20 5.35 34.60
N VAL A 28 1.90 5.38 34.39
CA VAL A 28 1.03 6.50 34.80
C VAL A 28 0.98 6.46 36.32
N GLY A 29 1.95 7.12 36.96
CA GLY A 29 2.07 7.23 38.41
C GLY A 29 3.50 7.49 38.88
N GLY A 30 3.85 8.77 39.07
CA GLY A 30 5.03 9.20 39.82
C GLY A 30 6.26 9.55 38.99
N ALA A 31 6.55 10.85 38.86
CA ALA A 31 7.86 11.34 38.47
C ALA A 31 8.88 11.01 39.58
N LEU A 32 9.59 9.89 39.46
CA LEU A 32 10.80 9.65 40.23
C LEU A 32 11.99 10.18 39.43
N VAL A 33 12.61 11.25 39.97
CA VAL A 33 13.94 11.71 39.57
C VAL A 33 14.92 10.56 39.84
N LEU A 34 15.19 9.74 38.83
CA LEU A 34 16.28 8.77 38.91
C LEU A 34 17.62 9.51 38.82
N PRO A 35 18.57 9.23 39.72
CA PRO A 35 19.85 9.91 39.72
C PRO A 35 20.66 9.53 38.48
N ARG A 36 21.41 10.49 37.93
CA ARG A 36 22.16 10.41 36.66
C ARG A 36 23.10 9.19 36.52
N TRP A 37 23.50 8.55 37.61
CA TRP A 37 24.37 7.37 37.61
C TRP A 37 23.66 6.04 37.28
N ALA A 38 22.33 5.96 37.41
CA ALA A 38 21.56 4.77 37.01
C ALA A 38 21.49 4.57 35.48
N ASN A 39 21.76 5.62 34.69
CA ASN A 39 21.89 5.55 33.23
C ASN A 39 23.25 4.98 32.75
N ALA A 40 24.18 4.71 33.66
CA ALA A 40 25.54 4.27 33.32
C ALA A 40 25.74 2.74 33.34
N LEU A 41 24.76 1.94 33.79
CA LEU A 41 24.94 0.50 34.01
C LEU A 41 23.92 -0.42 33.31
N GLY A 42 23.05 0.12 32.44
CA GLY A 42 22.18 -0.68 31.60
C GLY A 42 21.89 0.01 30.28
N GLN A 43 22.35 -0.54 29.17
CA GLN A 43 21.79 -0.17 27.87
C GLN A 43 20.34 -0.66 27.86
N THR A 44 19.37 0.24 27.74
CA THR A 44 17.99 -0.16 27.45
C THR A 44 18.04 -1.07 26.23
N PRO A 45 17.55 -2.32 26.31
CA PRO A 45 17.58 -3.23 25.18
C PRO A 45 16.85 -2.60 23.99
N ALA A 46 17.30 -2.94 22.79
CA ALA A 46 16.63 -2.54 21.57
C ALA A 46 15.17 -3.05 21.59
N PRO A 47 14.17 -2.25 21.14
CA PRO A 47 12.76 -2.64 21.20
C PRO A 47 12.49 -4.03 20.62
N GLU A 48 13.12 -4.33 19.48
CA GLU A 48 12.95 -5.61 18.78
C GLU A 48 13.57 -6.83 19.49
N GLN A 49 14.32 -6.61 20.57
CA GLN A 49 14.92 -7.67 21.40
C GLN A 49 14.04 -8.05 22.61
N GLU A 50 12.91 -7.37 22.82
CA GLU A 50 11.94 -7.73 23.85
C GLU A 50 11.35 -9.13 23.56
N PRO A 51 11.20 -10.04 24.56
CA PRO A 51 10.81 -11.43 24.33
C PRO A 51 9.51 -11.64 23.54
N ASN A 52 8.57 -10.69 23.65
CA ASN A 52 7.25 -10.76 23.01
C ASN A 52 7.11 -9.81 21.81
N TYR A 53 8.21 -9.24 21.30
CA TYR A 53 8.18 -8.32 20.18
C TYR A 53 7.78 -9.05 18.88
N TYR A 54 6.54 -8.83 18.44
CA TYR A 54 6.00 -9.42 17.21
C TYR A 54 4.91 -8.55 16.58
N PRO A 55 5.32 -7.49 15.85
CA PRO A 55 4.42 -6.51 15.23
C PRO A 55 3.27 -7.06 14.38
N PRO A 56 3.37 -8.22 13.69
CA PRO A 56 2.27 -8.75 12.88
C PRO A 56 0.99 -9.03 13.68
N THR A 57 1.10 -9.36 14.98
CA THR A 57 -0.06 -9.63 15.86
C THR A 57 -0.69 -8.38 16.48
N GLU A 58 -0.11 -7.20 16.24
CA GLU A 58 -0.63 -5.94 16.76
C GLU A 58 -1.88 -5.50 15.97
N THR A 59 -2.94 -5.17 16.70
CA THR A 59 -4.25 -4.75 16.19
C THR A 59 -4.44 -3.23 16.36
N GLY A 60 -5.64 -2.69 16.13
CA GLY A 60 -5.89 -1.26 16.30
C GLY A 60 -5.41 -0.44 15.09
N MET A 61 -4.79 0.71 15.33
CA MET A 61 -4.23 1.56 14.27
C MET A 61 -2.86 1.05 13.82
N ARG A 62 -2.80 0.52 12.61
CA ARG A 62 -1.60 0.00 11.95
C ARG A 62 -1.33 0.79 10.66
N GLY A 63 -0.42 0.29 9.82
CA GLY A 63 0.14 1.06 8.70
C GLY A 63 1.12 2.11 9.22
N SER A 64 0.85 3.39 8.98
CA SER A 64 1.52 4.49 9.71
C SER A 64 0.96 4.59 11.13
N HIS A 65 1.60 3.86 12.04
CA HIS A 65 1.24 3.77 13.46
C HIS A 65 1.95 4.85 14.29
N ASP A 66 1.45 5.11 15.48
CA ASP A 66 2.07 6.04 16.42
C ASP A 66 3.47 5.53 16.80
N GLY A 67 4.43 6.45 16.83
CA GLY A 67 5.88 6.18 16.92
C GLY A 67 6.60 6.18 15.57
N SER A 68 5.91 5.99 14.44
CA SER A 68 6.57 5.92 13.12
C SER A 68 6.69 7.27 12.40
N TRP A 69 5.96 8.31 12.77
CA TRP A 69 5.87 9.55 11.97
C TRP A 69 6.24 10.83 12.71
N GLU A 70 6.28 10.80 14.05
CA GLU A 70 6.44 11.96 14.92
C GLU A 70 7.80 12.63 14.73
N VAL A 71 8.87 11.85 14.70
CA VAL A 71 10.23 12.37 14.46
C VAL A 71 10.33 13.01 13.08
N GLY A 72 9.74 12.38 12.06
CA GLY A 72 9.70 12.92 10.70
C GLY A 72 8.93 14.24 10.61
N HIS A 73 7.79 14.35 11.29
CA HIS A 73 7.04 15.60 11.38
C HIS A 73 7.80 16.68 12.15
N GLN A 74 8.43 16.35 13.28
CA GLN A 74 9.28 17.31 14.02
C GLN A 74 10.41 17.86 13.15
N MET A 75 11.09 17.00 12.38
CA MET A 75 12.15 17.40 11.46
C MET A 75 11.62 18.35 10.37
N ARG A 76 10.48 18.01 9.75
CA ARG A 76 9.82 18.85 8.74
C ARG A 76 9.48 20.22 9.32
N ASP A 77 8.83 20.25 10.48
CA ASP A 77 8.28 21.47 11.09
C ASP A 77 9.39 22.41 11.56
N ARG A 78 10.52 21.85 12.02
CA ARG A 78 11.73 22.61 12.38
C ARG A 78 12.61 22.97 11.19
N ARG A 79 12.29 22.47 9.99
CA ARG A 79 13.11 22.59 8.76
C ARG A 79 14.56 22.11 8.98
N GLY A 80 14.74 21.03 9.72
CA GLY A 80 16.04 20.46 10.05
C GLY A 80 16.03 19.67 11.34
N TRP A 81 17.22 19.20 11.74
CA TRP A 81 17.42 18.46 12.99
C TRP A 81 18.69 18.94 13.68
N ASP A 82 18.64 19.13 15.00
CA ASP A 82 19.81 19.49 15.81
C ASP A 82 20.70 18.27 16.05
N LEU A 83 21.93 18.33 15.55
CA LEU A 83 22.93 17.27 15.65
C LEU A 83 23.94 17.48 16.78
N SER A 84 23.84 18.56 17.56
CA SER A 84 24.78 18.87 18.65
C SER A 84 24.85 17.78 19.72
N GLY A 85 23.73 17.08 19.96
CA GLY A 85 23.62 15.94 20.87
C GLY A 85 23.82 14.57 20.22
N ALA A 86 24.21 14.50 18.94
CA ALA A 86 24.36 13.23 18.24
C ALA A 86 25.56 12.43 18.75
N THR A 87 25.36 11.13 19.00
CA THR A 87 26.44 10.23 19.45
C THR A 87 26.95 9.35 18.29
N ASP A 88 28.24 9.46 17.93
CA ASP A 88 28.90 8.48 17.04
C ASP A 88 28.93 7.11 17.71
N THR A 89 28.33 6.12 17.05
CA THR A 89 28.28 4.73 17.52
C THR A 89 29.60 4.00 17.30
N GLY A 90 30.50 4.54 16.48
CA GLY A 90 31.69 3.86 16.00
C GLY A 90 31.41 2.85 14.87
N GLU A 91 30.15 2.59 14.52
CA GLU A 91 29.80 1.64 13.48
C GLU A 91 30.13 2.21 12.08
N ARG A 92 30.63 1.33 11.20
CA ARG A 92 31.04 1.64 9.83
C ARG A 92 30.48 0.59 8.88
N TYR A 93 29.94 1.02 7.74
CA TYR A 93 29.25 0.14 6.78
C TYR A 93 29.75 0.37 5.35
N ASP A 94 29.61 -0.64 4.49
CA ASP A 94 29.80 -0.47 3.05
C ASP A 94 28.59 0.23 2.43
N LEU A 95 27.39 -0.06 2.96
CA LEU A 95 26.14 0.55 2.53
C LEU A 95 25.21 0.77 3.73
N VAL A 96 24.68 1.98 3.86
CA VAL A 96 23.50 2.25 4.69
C VAL A 96 22.29 2.43 3.77
N ILE A 97 21.14 1.88 4.16
CA ILE A 97 19.88 1.97 3.42
C ILE A 97 18.85 2.61 4.34
N VAL A 98 18.24 3.70 3.88
CA VAL A 98 17.22 4.45 4.61
C VAL A 98 15.85 3.98 4.15
N GLY A 99 15.18 3.16 4.96
CA GLY A 99 13.91 2.50 4.67
C GLY A 99 14.08 0.99 4.44
N GLY A 100 13.34 0.20 5.20
CA GLY A 100 13.26 -1.27 5.17
C GLY A 100 12.02 -1.82 4.46
N GLY A 101 11.44 -1.05 3.54
CA GLY A 101 10.41 -1.53 2.61
C GLY A 101 10.96 -2.48 1.54
N ILE A 102 10.10 -2.94 0.63
CA ILE A 102 10.50 -3.81 -0.51
C ILE A 102 11.74 -3.27 -1.24
N SER A 103 11.76 -1.97 -1.56
CA SER A 103 12.90 -1.33 -2.22
C SER A 103 14.20 -1.42 -1.41
N GLY A 104 14.16 -1.15 -0.10
CA GLY A 104 15.35 -1.20 0.74
C GLY A 104 15.87 -2.62 0.96
N LEU A 105 14.97 -3.58 1.17
CA LEU A 105 15.32 -5.00 1.28
C LEU A 105 15.90 -5.54 -0.04
N ALA A 106 15.31 -5.16 -1.18
CA ALA A 106 15.83 -5.51 -2.51
C ALA A 106 17.20 -4.85 -2.76
N ALA A 107 17.41 -3.60 -2.35
CA ALA A 107 18.70 -2.92 -2.49
C ALA A 107 19.80 -3.62 -1.67
N ALA A 108 19.50 -4.06 -0.44
CA ALA A 108 20.43 -4.86 0.34
C ALA A 108 20.75 -6.19 -0.36
N HIS A 109 19.74 -6.86 -0.90
CA HIS A 109 19.92 -8.13 -1.62
C HIS A 109 20.82 -7.95 -2.84
N PHE A 110 20.50 -7.02 -3.74
CA PHE A 110 21.31 -6.77 -4.94
C PHE A 110 22.73 -6.35 -4.59
N PHE A 111 22.92 -5.51 -3.57
CA PHE A 111 24.27 -5.09 -3.18
C PHE A 111 25.10 -6.28 -2.67
N ILE A 112 24.51 -7.17 -1.87
CA ILE A 112 25.19 -8.38 -1.37
C ILE A 112 25.46 -9.36 -2.50
N ASP A 113 24.54 -9.50 -3.45
CA ASP A 113 24.71 -10.35 -4.63
C ASP A 113 25.91 -9.90 -5.48
N HIS A 114 26.09 -8.59 -5.67
CA HIS A 114 27.19 -8.04 -6.46
C HIS A 114 28.52 -7.93 -5.70
N VAL A 115 28.50 -7.63 -4.39
CA VAL A 115 29.71 -7.33 -3.59
C VAL A 115 30.17 -8.52 -2.75
N GLY A 116 29.26 -9.44 -2.42
CA GLY A 116 29.50 -10.62 -1.59
C GLY A 116 28.97 -10.49 -0.15
N ARG A 117 28.72 -11.63 0.49
CA ARG A 117 28.09 -11.75 1.83
C ARG A 117 28.87 -11.11 2.99
N ASN A 118 30.15 -10.80 2.78
CA ASN A 118 31.00 -10.12 3.77
C ASN A 118 30.78 -8.61 3.81
N ALA A 119 30.05 -8.04 2.84
CA ALA A 119 29.75 -6.61 2.80
C ALA A 119 28.89 -6.20 4.01
N ARG A 120 29.26 -5.10 4.65
CA ARG A 120 28.55 -4.58 5.82
C ARG A 120 27.39 -3.70 5.38
N VAL A 121 26.17 -4.14 5.62
CA VAL A 121 24.94 -3.43 5.23
C VAL A 121 24.08 -3.14 6.46
N LEU A 122 23.64 -1.90 6.62
CA LEU A 122 22.68 -1.50 7.65
C LEU A 122 21.43 -0.91 7.00
N ILE A 123 20.28 -1.47 7.32
CA ILE A 123 18.97 -0.93 6.96
C ILE A 123 18.39 -0.23 8.19
N LEU A 124 17.97 1.02 8.06
CA LEU A 124 17.30 1.80 9.11
C LEU A 124 15.83 2.02 8.71
N ASP A 125 14.88 1.58 9.52
CA ASP A 125 13.44 1.83 9.31
C ASP A 125 12.81 2.48 10.54
N ASN A 126 11.91 3.43 10.30
CA ASN A 126 11.15 4.13 11.32
C ASN A 126 10.04 3.28 11.93
N HIS A 127 9.54 2.27 11.23
CA HIS A 127 8.48 1.39 11.70
C HIS A 127 8.97 0.36 12.70
N ASP A 128 8.00 -0.19 13.42
CA ASP A 128 8.16 -1.33 14.31
C ASP A 128 8.39 -2.66 13.57
N ASP A 129 8.21 -2.68 12.25
CA ASP A 129 8.27 -3.87 11.40
C ASP A 129 9.01 -3.58 10.10
N PHE A 130 9.56 -4.61 9.44
CA PHE A 130 10.13 -4.50 8.11
C PHE A 130 9.06 -4.66 7.02
N GLY A 131 9.44 -4.41 5.77
CA GLY A 131 8.59 -4.60 4.59
C GLY A 131 7.80 -3.37 4.16
N GLY A 132 7.74 -2.32 4.99
CA GLY A 132 7.10 -1.05 4.66
C GLY A 132 5.60 -1.24 4.40
N HIS A 133 5.13 -0.88 3.20
CA HIS A 133 3.73 -1.11 2.81
C HIS A 133 3.36 -2.59 2.69
N ALA A 134 4.30 -3.51 2.54
CA ALA A 134 4.04 -4.96 2.57
C ALA A 134 3.94 -5.51 4.01
N LYS A 135 3.18 -4.81 4.84
CA LYS A 135 2.90 -5.19 6.23
C LYS A 135 1.86 -6.32 6.27
N ARG A 136 1.95 -7.18 7.28
CA ARG A 136 1.02 -8.28 7.54
C ARG A 136 0.15 -7.97 8.76
N ASN A 137 -1.10 -8.42 8.75
CA ASN A 137 -1.91 -8.54 9.95
C ASN A 137 -2.12 -10.02 10.27
N GLU A 138 -1.83 -10.41 11.50
CA GLU A 138 -2.03 -11.77 12.02
C GLU A 138 -3.05 -11.76 13.15
N PHE A 139 -3.99 -12.69 13.10
CA PHE A 139 -4.99 -12.89 14.13
C PHE A 139 -4.97 -14.35 14.58
N HIS A 140 -5.23 -14.59 15.87
CA HIS A 140 -5.35 -15.94 16.41
C HIS A 140 -6.72 -16.13 17.03
N TYR A 141 -7.46 -17.16 16.59
CA TYR A 141 -8.78 -17.46 17.11
C TYR A 141 -9.01 -18.97 17.08
N ASN A 142 -9.41 -19.56 18.22
CA ASN A 142 -9.64 -21.00 18.39
C ASN A 142 -8.50 -21.89 17.85
N GLY A 143 -7.24 -21.52 18.13
CA GLY A 143 -6.06 -22.28 17.69
C GLY A 143 -5.69 -22.10 16.22
N ARG A 144 -6.44 -21.29 15.44
CA ARG A 144 -6.14 -20.97 14.05
C ARG A 144 -5.44 -19.62 13.94
N MET A 145 -4.37 -19.57 13.15
CA MET A 145 -3.78 -18.32 12.68
C MET A 145 -4.48 -17.89 11.39
N LEU A 146 -4.88 -16.62 11.34
CA LEU A 146 -5.43 -15.96 10.18
C LEU A 146 -4.47 -14.84 9.76
N ALA A 147 -4.30 -14.63 8.46
CA ALA A 147 -3.45 -13.57 7.96
C ALA A 147 -4.13 -12.82 6.81
N LEU A 148 -3.88 -11.52 6.75
CA LEU A 148 -4.26 -10.68 5.62
C LEU A 148 -3.20 -9.58 5.41
N ASN A 149 -3.09 -9.09 4.18
CA ASN A 149 -2.24 -7.94 3.87
C ASN A 149 -2.69 -6.69 4.63
N GLY A 150 -1.75 -5.96 5.23
CA GLY A 150 -1.96 -4.63 5.79
C GLY A 150 -1.75 -3.49 4.78
N GLY A 151 -1.13 -3.78 3.64
CA GLY A 151 -0.92 -2.81 2.57
C GLY A 151 -0.79 -3.51 1.23
N THR A 152 0.43 -3.65 0.70
CA THR A 152 0.67 -4.24 -0.63
C THR A 152 0.01 -5.61 -0.77
N LEU A 153 -0.97 -5.67 -1.67
CA LEU A 153 -1.90 -6.78 -1.81
C LEU A 153 -1.28 -7.95 -2.59
N ASN A 154 -0.67 -7.69 -3.75
CA ASN A 154 -0.37 -8.74 -4.72
C ASN A 154 0.92 -8.51 -5.52
N ILE A 155 1.36 -9.58 -6.17
CA ILE A 155 2.30 -9.54 -7.29
C ILE A 155 1.45 -9.38 -8.54
N GLU A 156 1.23 -8.13 -8.94
CA GLU A 156 0.38 -7.79 -10.08
C GLU A 156 1.11 -7.96 -11.41
N SER A 157 0.50 -8.68 -12.35
CA SER A 157 1.02 -8.93 -13.70
C SER A 157 2.49 -9.39 -13.70
N PRO A 158 2.82 -10.49 -12.99
CA PRO A 158 4.20 -10.98 -12.88
C PRO A 158 4.85 -11.23 -14.25
N GLU A 159 4.06 -11.58 -15.27
CA GLU A 159 4.53 -11.75 -16.64
C GLU A 159 5.14 -10.46 -17.24
N ARG A 160 4.78 -9.28 -16.72
CA ARG A 160 5.35 -7.98 -17.10
C ARG A 160 6.54 -7.54 -16.25
N TYR A 161 6.94 -8.30 -15.23
CA TYR A 161 8.05 -7.87 -14.38
C TYR A 161 9.32 -7.72 -15.19
N ASN A 162 9.97 -6.57 -15.01
CA ASN A 162 11.28 -6.29 -15.58
C ASN A 162 12.32 -7.33 -15.12
N ALA A 163 13.38 -7.51 -15.92
CA ALA A 163 14.39 -8.55 -15.68
C ALA A 163 14.94 -8.59 -14.24
N PRO A 164 15.38 -7.48 -13.61
CA PRO A 164 15.89 -7.56 -12.24
C PRO A 164 14.80 -7.89 -11.22
N SER A 165 13.54 -7.49 -11.46
CA SER A 165 12.42 -7.87 -10.59
C SER A 165 12.11 -9.35 -10.65
N ARG A 166 12.08 -9.93 -11.86
CA ARG A 166 11.89 -11.38 -12.04
C ARG A 166 13.02 -12.19 -11.42
N ALA A 167 14.26 -11.80 -11.71
CA ALA A 167 15.44 -12.45 -11.14
C ALA A 167 15.45 -12.42 -9.60
N LEU A 168 14.96 -11.34 -9.00
CA LEU A 168 14.83 -11.27 -7.54
C LEU A 168 13.80 -12.27 -6.99
N LEU A 169 12.63 -12.38 -7.63
CA LEU A 169 11.61 -13.35 -7.21
C LEU A 169 12.17 -14.78 -7.26
N ASP A 170 12.86 -15.12 -8.35
CA ASP A 170 13.51 -16.42 -8.53
C ASP A 170 14.60 -16.65 -7.46
N ALA A 171 15.45 -15.64 -7.22
CA ALA A 171 16.56 -15.73 -6.26
C ALA A 171 16.11 -15.92 -4.81
N VAL A 172 14.93 -15.41 -4.44
CA VAL A 172 14.37 -15.61 -3.10
C VAL A 172 13.43 -16.83 -3.01
N GLY A 173 13.25 -17.56 -4.12
CA GLY A 173 12.51 -18.82 -4.15
C GLY A 173 11.00 -18.67 -4.24
N ILE A 174 10.51 -17.57 -4.84
CA ILE A 174 9.08 -17.42 -5.15
C ILE A 174 8.74 -18.25 -6.40
N ASP A 175 7.80 -19.16 -6.25
CA ASP A 175 7.29 -20.03 -7.30
C ASP A 175 5.79 -19.74 -7.50
N LEU A 176 5.52 -18.82 -8.44
CA LEU A 176 4.16 -18.35 -8.72
C LEU A 176 3.32 -19.41 -9.42
N ASP A 177 3.93 -20.22 -10.29
CA ASP A 177 3.22 -21.26 -11.05
C ASP A 177 2.79 -22.39 -10.13
N ARG A 178 3.65 -22.80 -9.18
CA ARG A 178 3.27 -23.73 -8.11
C ARG A 178 2.13 -23.17 -7.28
N PHE A 179 2.24 -21.92 -6.82
CA PHE A 179 1.17 -21.30 -6.03
C PHE A 179 -0.16 -21.21 -6.79
N LEU A 180 -0.13 -20.92 -8.09
CA LEU A 180 -1.32 -20.87 -8.93
C LEU A 180 -1.95 -22.25 -9.08
N THR A 181 -1.13 -23.28 -9.32
CA THR A 181 -1.54 -24.69 -9.44
C THR A 181 -2.19 -25.19 -8.15
N ASP A 182 -1.52 -25.02 -7.01
CA ASP A 182 -1.96 -25.51 -5.70
C ASP A 182 -3.30 -24.88 -5.25
N ASN A 183 -3.64 -23.72 -5.79
CA ASN A 183 -4.84 -22.95 -5.43
C ASN A 183 -5.85 -22.85 -6.58
N ALA A 184 -5.70 -23.61 -7.67
CA ALA A 184 -6.60 -23.55 -8.83
C ALA A 184 -8.05 -23.89 -8.45
N ASP A 185 -8.23 -24.86 -7.56
CA ASP A 185 -9.53 -25.32 -7.09
C ASP A 185 -10.13 -24.41 -6.01
N SER A 186 -9.34 -23.98 -5.03
CA SER A 186 -9.82 -23.14 -3.92
C SER A 186 -10.32 -21.77 -4.42
N ARG A 187 -9.66 -21.17 -5.42
CA ARG A 187 -10.09 -19.91 -6.05
C ARG A 187 -11.50 -19.93 -6.65
N ARG A 188 -12.03 -21.12 -6.94
CA ARG A 188 -13.39 -21.31 -7.47
C ARG A 188 -14.41 -21.63 -6.38
N MET A 189 -13.99 -21.80 -5.12
CA MET A 189 -14.82 -22.23 -4.00
C MET A 189 -16.07 -21.37 -3.82
N TYR A 190 -15.93 -20.06 -3.64
CA TYR A 190 -17.07 -19.16 -3.45
C TYR A 190 -18.07 -19.22 -4.63
N ARG A 191 -17.57 -19.36 -5.86
CA ARG A 191 -18.42 -19.52 -7.06
C ARG A 191 -19.17 -20.85 -7.04
N ARG A 192 -18.50 -21.95 -6.68
CA ARG A 192 -19.13 -23.28 -6.53
C ARG A 192 -20.24 -23.26 -5.46
N MET A 193 -20.07 -22.44 -4.43
CA MET A 193 -21.06 -22.23 -3.37
C MET A 193 -22.20 -21.26 -3.77
N GLY A 194 -22.22 -20.78 -5.02
CA GLY A 194 -23.26 -19.85 -5.50
C GLY A 194 -23.13 -18.42 -4.95
N LEU A 195 -21.98 -18.08 -4.36
CA LEU A 195 -21.72 -16.74 -3.83
C LEU A 195 -21.35 -15.79 -4.96
N GLY A 196 -22.01 -14.63 -4.98
CA GLY A 196 -21.79 -13.59 -5.96
C GLY A 196 -21.36 -12.26 -5.33
N SER A 197 -21.75 -11.18 -6.00
CA SER A 197 -21.55 -9.81 -5.53
C SER A 197 -22.87 -9.10 -5.29
N ALA A 198 -22.88 -8.09 -4.42
CA ALA A 198 -24.04 -7.22 -4.21
C ALA A 198 -23.66 -5.74 -4.16
N TYR A 199 -24.67 -4.88 -4.27
CA TYR A 199 -24.60 -3.47 -3.92
C TYR A 199 -25.44 -3.21 -2.67
N PHE A 200 -24.92 -2.36 -1.79
CA PHE A 200 -25.68 -1.84 -0.67
C PHE A 200 -25.90 -0.34 -0.85
N PHE A 201 -27.18 0.04 -0.97
CA PHE A 201 -27.66 1.41 -1.08
C PHE A 201 -27.97 1.89 0.34
N ASP A 202 -27.19 2.84 0.84
CA ASP A 202 -27.40 3.40 2.18
C ASP A 202 -28.56 4.41 2.20
N LYS A 203 -29.26 4.46 3.33
CA LYS A 203 -30.37 5.40 3.56
C LYS A 203 -29.95 6.86 3.47
N GLU A 204 -28.70 7.21 3.77
CA GLU A 204 -28.22 8.59 3.74
C GLU A 204 -28.20 9.12 2.30
N THR A 205 -27.94 8.26 1.32
CA THR A 205 -27.92 8.59 -0.11
C THR A 205 -29.26 8.31 -0.80
N TRP A 206 -29.95 7.23 -0.42
CA TRP A 206 -31.10 6.69 -1.16
C TRP A 206 -32.44 6.76 -0.42
N GLY A 207 -32.45 7.32 0.80
CA GLY A 207 -33.63 7.37 1.67
C GLY A 207 -34.01 6.04 2.32
N THR A 208 -33.42 4.92 1.91
CA THR A 208 -33.61 3.60 2.50
C THR A 208 -32.34 2.75 2.42
N ASP A 209 -32.15 1.87 3.41
CA ASP A 209 -31.13 0.83 3.34
C ASP A 209 -31.64 -0.30 2.43
N ARG A 210 -30.92 -0.58 1.35
CA ARG A 210 -31.29 -1.64 0.42
C ARG A 210 -30.09 -2.46 -0.03
N PHE A 211 -30.14 -3.74 0.25
CA PHE A 211 -29.21 -4.73 -0.28
C PHE A 211 -29.75 -5.31 -1.59
N VAL A 212 -28.97 -5.25 -2.67
CA VAL A 212 -29.35 -5.82 -3.98
C VAL A 212 -28.25 -6.72 -4.50
N LYS A 213 -28.51 -8.04 -4.53
CA LYS A 213 -27.60 -9.03 -5.12
C LYS A 213 -27.55 -8.84 -6.64
N ARG A 214 -26.35 -8.83 -7.20
CA ARG A 214 -26.10 -8.75 -8.64
C ARG A 214 -26.23 -10.13 -9.26
N ASP A 215 -26.72 -10.17 -10.49
CA ASP A 215 -26.68 -11.37 -11.31
C ASP A 215 -25.23 -11.71 -11.73
N PRO A 216 -24.94 -12.99 -12.02
CA PRO A 216 -23.67 -13.39 -12.60
C PRO A 216 -23.46 -12.75 -13.99
N GLY A 217 -22.20 -12.51 -14.36
CA GLY A 217 -21.83 -11.98 -15.69
C GLY A 217 -21.43 -10.51 -15.69
N ARG A 218 -21.31 -9.94 -16.90
CA ARG A 218 -20.94 -8.54 -17.16
C ARG A 218 -22.21 -7.72 -17.40
N GLY A 219 -22.27 -6.53 -16.81
CA GLY A 219 -23.41 -5.61 -16.94
C GLY A 219 -24.48 -5.83 -15.88
N TYR A 220 -25.69 -5.36 -16.18
CA TYR A 220 -26.84 -5.37 -15.27
C TYR A 220 -28.09 -5.88 -16.00
N SER A 221 -28.93 -6.64 -15.29
CA SER A 221 -30.23 -7.09 -15.78
C SER A 221 -31.34 -6.11 -15.43
N ALA A 222 -32.47 -6.18 -16.14
CA ALA A 222 -33.66 -5.42 -15.78
C ALA A 222 -34.19 -5.78 -14.38
N GLU A 223 -34.08 -7.04 -13.98
CA GLU A 223 -34.48 -7.53 -12.64
C GLU A 223 -33.59 -6.97 -11.53
N PHE A 224 -32.29 -6.81 -11.79
CA PHE A 224 -31.41 -6.08 -10.88
C PHE A 224 -31.84 -4.62 -10.78
N ALA A 225 -31.97 -3.93 -11.92
CA ALA A 225 -32.29 -2.50 -11.97
C ALA A 225 -33.62 -2.18 -11.25
N ALA A 226 -34.67 -3.00 -11.47
CA ALA A 226 -35.98 -2.83 -10.85
C ALA A 226 -35.96 -2.97 -9.31
N ARG A 227 -34.97 -3.69 -8.75
CA ARG A 227 -34.79 -3.81 -7.28
C ARG A 227 -34.01 -2.65 -6.69
N THR A 228 -33.29 -1.87 -7.48
CA THR A 228 -32.54 -0.70 -6.99
C THR A 228 -33.47 0.47 -6.65
N PRO A 229 -33.04 1.42 -5.81
CA PRO A 229 -33.76 2.67 -5.57
C PRO A 229 -33.54 3.74 -6.67
N LEU A 230 -32.97 3.36 -7.82
CA LEU A 230 -32.74 4.28 -8.94
C LEU A 230 -34.04 4.81 -9.54
N SER A 231 -34.00 6.03 -10.08
CA SER A 231 -35.05 6.58 -10.93
C SER A 231 -35.27 5.69 -12.17
N ALA A 232 -36.48 5.71 -12.74
CA ALA A 232 -36.76 4.96 -13.96
C ALA A 232 -35.83 5.34 -15.13
N THR A 233 -35.39 6.61 -15.19
CA THR A 233 -34.42 7.08 -16.19
C THR A 233 -33.04 6.50 -15.92
N ALA A 234 -32.54 6.58 -14.69
CA ALA A 234 -31.25 6.00 -14.32
C ALA A 234 -31.19 4.48 -14.53
N GLN A 235 -32.28 3.77 -14.25
CA GLN A 235 -32.38 2.33 -14.56
C GLN A 235 -32.20 2.06 -16.06
N ARG A 236 -32.88 2.81 -16.93
CA ARG A 236 -32.74 2.66 -18.39
C ARG A 236 -31.32 2.97 -18.85
N ASP A 237 -30.74 4.07 -18.38
CA ASP A 237 -29.41 4.50 -18.80
C ASP A 237 -28.33 3.50 -18.35
N LEU A 238 -28.44 2.98 -17.12
CA LEU A 238 -27.54 1.93 -16.62
C LEU A 238 -27.59 0.66 -17.50
N LEU A 239 -28.78 0.23 -17.91
CA LEU A 239 -28.96 -0.94 -18.76
C LEU A 239 -28.44 -0.68 -20.19
N ALA A 240 -28.66 0.51 -20.73
CA ALA A 240 -28.24 0.89 -22.07
C ALA A 240 -26.71 0.79 -22.24
N LEU A 241 -25.93 1.11 -21.20
CA LEU A 241 -24.46 1.02 -21.21
C LEU A 241 -23.89 -0.37 -21.52
N TYR A 242 -24.67 -1.44 -21.31
CA TYR A 242 -24.23 -2.82 -21.48
C TYR A 242 -25.05 -3.63 -22.49
N ASN A 243 -26.32 -3.28 -22.69
CA ASN A 243 -27.27 -4.10 -23.43
C ASN A 243 -27.68 -3.51 -24.79
N ALA A 244 -27.30 -2.27 -25.10
CA ALA A 244 -27.60 -1.61 -26.36
C ALA A 244 -26.33 -1.34 -27.18
N PRO A 245 -26.38 -1.38 -28.52
CA PRO A 245 -25.34 -0.76 -29.32
C PRO A 245 -25.31 0.74 -28.99
N LEU A 246 -24.19 1.19 -28.43
CA LEU A 246 -24.01 2.60 -28.12
C LEU A 246 -23.76 3.38 -29.43
N PRO A 247 -24.22 4.63 -29.55
CA PRO A 247 -23.84 5.49 -30.67
C PRO A 247 -22.37 5.88 -30.57
N ASP A 248 -21.81 6.35 -31.69
CA ASP A 248 -20.58 7.12 -31.65
C ASP A 248 -20.86 8.50 -31.05
N TYR A 249 -20.43 8.73 -29.82
CA TYR A 249 -20.65 10.00 -29.13
C TYR A 249 -19.75 11.14 -29.62
N LEU A 250 -18.78 10.86 -30.49
CA LEU A 250 -17.88 11.85 -31.10
C LEU A 250 -17.78 11.64 -32.62
N PRO A 251 -18.92 11.73 -33.35
CA PRO A 251 -18.94 11.46 -34.77
C PRO A 251 -18.08 12.48 -35.53
N GLY A 252 -17.47 12.03 -36.63
CA GLY A 252 -16.59 12.86 -37.47
C GLY A 252 -15.16 13.00 -36.97
N LEU A 253 -14.81 12.45 -35.81
CA LEU A 253 -13.43 12.35 -35.33
C LEU A 253 -12.84 10.97 -35.61
N SER A 254 -11.56 10.94 -35.98
CA SER A 254 -10.76 9.72 -36.03
C SER A 254 -10.57 9.11 -34.64
N SER A 255 -10.21 7.82 -34.60
CA SER A 255 -9.82 7.10 -33.37
C SER A 255 -8.76 7.88 -32.57
N ALA A 256 -7.74 8.43 -33.24
CA ALA A 256 -6.69 9.22 -32.61
C ALA A 256 -7.21 10.53 -32.00
N GLU A 257 -8.03 11.30 -32.73
CA GLU A 257 -8.63 12.55 -32.23
C GLU A 257 -9.56 12.30 -31.05
N LYS A 258 -10.36 11.22 -31.10
CA LYS A 258 -11.20 10.80 -29.97
C LYS A 258 -10.35 10.49 -28.74
N LYS A 259 -9.27 9.70 -28.88
CA LYS A 259 -8.36 9.39 -27.77
C LYS A 259 -7.71 10.65 -27.19
N ALA A 260 -7.28 11.59 -28.04
CA ALA A 260 -6.70 12.85 -27.60
C ALA A 260 -7.71 13.70 -26.80
N ARG A 261 -8.99 13.70 -27.20
CA ARG A 261 -10.07 14.35 -26.44
C ARG A 261 -10.36 13.64 -25.11
N LEU A 262 -10.46 12.31 -25.12
CA LEU A 262 -10.69 11.50 -23.92
C LEU A 262 -9.55 11.60 -22.90
N ALA A 263 -8.32 11.88 -23.33
CA ALA A 263 -7.19 12.11 -22.44
C ALA A 263 -7.33 13.40 -21.60
N LYS A 264 -8.16 14.35 -22.06
CA LYS A 264 -8.30 15.70 -21.48
C LYS A 264 -9.63 15.90 -20.73
N MET A 265 -10.40 14.84 -20.54
CA MET A 265 -11.67 14.90 -19.81
C MET A 265 -11.77 13.76 -18.80
N SER A 266 -12.39 14.03 -17.65
CA SER A 266 -12.59 13.00 -16.64
C SER A 266 -13.60 11.95 -17.11
N TYR A 267 -13.57 10.76 -16.51
CA TYR A 267 -14.57 9.74 -16.80
C TYR A 267 -15.97 10.19 -16.36
N THR A 268 -16.08 10.93 -15.25
CA THR A 268 -17.32 11.58 -14.85
C THR A 268 -17.83 12.55 -15.92
N ASP A 269 -16.98 13.44 -16.46
CA ASP A 269 -17.37 14.39 -17.50
C ASP A 269 -17.79 13.70 -18.79
N PHE A 270 -17.08 12.62 -19.15
CA PHE A 270 -17.45 11.81 -20.31
C PHE A 270 -18.86 11.22 -20.12
N MET A 271 -19.13 10.59 -18.97
CA MET A 271 -20.43 9.96 -18.73
C MET A 271 -21.58 10.98 -18.66
N LEU A 272 -21.38 12.11 -17.99
CA LEU A 272 -22.45 13.10 -17.77
C LEU A 272 -22.65 14.05 -18.97
N ASN A 273 -21.58 14.46 -19.65
CA ASN A 273 -21.66 15.50 -20.68
C ASN A 273 -21.63 14.96 -22.11
N VAL A 274 -20.97 13.81 -22.33
CA VAL A 274 -20.83 13.20 -23.67
C VAL A 274 -21.84 12.06 -23.84
N VAL A 275 -21.85 11.09 -22.93
CA VAL A 275 -22.81 9.97 -22.94
C VAL A 275 -24.20 10.42 -22.47
N LYS A 276 -24.25 11.42 -21.57
CA LYS A 276 -25.48 12.01 -21.01
C LYS A 276 -26.35 11.03 -20.24
N VAL A 277 -25.73 10.16 -19.45
CA VAL A 277 -26.47 9.32 -18.50
C VAL A 277 -27.06 10.15 -17.36
N ASP A 278 -28.16 9.70 -16.77
CA ASP A 278 -28.67 10.21 -15.50
C ASP A 278 -27.55 10.20 -14.42
N PRO A 279 -27.35 11.28 -13.65
CA PRO A 279 -26.30 11.36 -12.64
C PRO A 279 -26.30 10.22 -11.62
N GLN A 280 -27.44 9.59 -11.33
CA GLN A 280 -27.50 8.45 -10.41
C GLN A 280 -26.70 7.23 -10.91
N VAL A 281 -26.49 7.11 -12.23
CA VAL A 281 -25.66 6.05 -12.82
C VAL A 281 -24.22 6.16 -12.35
N MET A 282 -23.72 7.38 -12.11
CA MET A 282 -22.36 7.58 -11.62
C MET A 282 -22.11 6.98 -10.24
N TRP A 283 -23.15 6.69 -9.44
CA TRP A 283 -22.96 6.02 -8.14
C TRP A 283 -22.24 4.67 -8.25
N PHE A 284 -22.42 3.95 -9.37
CA PHE A 284 -21.74 2.68 -9.64
C PHE A 284 -20.27 2.85 -10.04
N PHE A 285 -19.93 4.00 -10.64
CA PHE A 285 -18.64 4.23 -11.29
C PHE A 285 -17.81 5.32 -10.61
N GLN A 286 -18.34 6.06 -9.65
CA GLN A 286 -17.68 7.19 -8.99
C GLN A 286 -16.36 6.80 -8.33
N ASN A 287 -16.25 5.57 -7.85
CA ASN A 287 -15.04 5.04 -7.21
C ASN A 287 -14.06 4.41 -8.20
N THR A 288 -14.31 4.50 -9.51
CA THR A 288 -13.39 4.01 -10.55
C THR A 288 -12.10 4.81 -10.48
N GLY A 289 -10.97 4.11 -10.35
CA GLY A 289 -9.65 4.72 -10.14
C GLY A 289 -9.15 4.63 -8.70
N ASN A 290 -10.01 4.46 -7.70
CA ASN A 290 -9.60 4.43 -6.28
C ASN A 290 -8.50 3.41 -6.01
N GLY A 291 -8.67 2.18 -6.52
CA GLY A 291 -7.74 1.07 -6.30
C GLY A 291 -6.34 1.26 -6.88
N SER A 292 -6.17 2.18 -7.83
CA SER A 292 -4.92 2.40 -8.57
C SER A 292 -4.34 3.81 -8.35
N PHE A 293 -5.20 4.79 -8.10
CA PHE A 293 -4.85 6.22 -8.09
C PHE A 293 -5.30 6.97 -6.83
N ALA A 294 -6.00 6.30 -5.90
CA ALA A 294 -6.54 6.91 -4.68
C ALA A 294 -7.48 8.12 -4.92
N VAL A 295 -8.12 8.18 -6.09
CA VAL A 295 -9.17 9.14 -6.45
C VAL A 295 -10.24 8.49 -7.31
N GLY A 296 -11.42 9.11 -7.35
CA GLY A 296 -12.57 8.64 -8.11
C GLY A 296 -12.55 9.00 -9.59
N ALA A 297 -13.66 8.70 -10.25
CA ALA A 297 -13.87 8.90 -11.69
C ALA A 297 -13.82 10.37 -12.12
N ASP A 298 -13.99 11.30 -11.18
CA ASP A 298 -13.91 12.74 -11.39
C ASP A 298 -12.47 13.22 -11.65
N ALA A 299 -11.46 12.47 -11.19
CA ALA A 299 -10.06 12.76 -11.41
C ALA A 299 -9.35 11.68 -12.24
N LEU A 300 -10.10 10.78 -12.88
CA LEU A 300 -9.60 9.74 -13.78
C LEU A 300 -9.83 10.14 -15.24
N PRO A 301 -8.81 10.19 -16.12
CA PRO A 301 -9.03 10.40 -17.55
C PRO A 301 -10.02 9.39 -18.14
N ALA A 302 -10.93 9.86 -18.98
CA ALA A 302 -11.84 8.98 -19.72
C ALA A 302 -11.06 8.01 -20.63
N LEU A 303 -9.90 8.43 -21.14
CA LEU A 303 -9.01 7.52 -21.88
C LEU A 303 -8.52 6.35 -21.02
N PHE A 304 -8.18 6.59 -19.75
CA PHE A 304 -7.78 5.51 -18.83
C PHE A 304 -8.96 4.60 -18.52
N ALA A 305 -10.16 5.17 -18.31
CA ALA A 305 -11.38 4.39 -18.10
C ALA A 305 -11.67 3.45 -19.28
N TRP A 306 -11.52 3.94 -20.52
CA TRP A 306 -11.65 3.11 -21.72
C TRP A 306 -10.64 1.97 -21.74
N GLN A 307 -9.35 2.26 -21.50
CA GLN A 307 -8.31 1.22 -21.42
C GLN A 307 -8.67 0.16 -20.39
N MET A 308 -9.08 0.57 -19.19
CA MET A 308 -9.50 -0.32 -18.11
C MET A 308 -10.81 -1.09 -18.41
N GLY A 309 -11.42 -0.92 -19.59
CA GLY A 309 -12.61 -1.66 -20.01
C GLY A 309 -13.92 -1.18 -19.38
N GLN A 310 -13.94 0.05 -18.86
CA GLN A 310 -15.15 0.69 -18.33
C GLN A 310 -16.20 0.90 -19.44
N PRO A 311 -17.50 0.96 -19.12
CA PRO A 311 -18.56 1.11 -20.12
C PRO A 311 -18.62 2.53 -20.69
N GLY A 312 -19.39 2.68 -21.78
CA GLY A 312 -19.66 3.98 -22.42
C GLY A 312 -18.93 4.21 -23.75
N PHE A 313 -17.96 3.35 -24.11
CA PHE A 313 -17.08 3.58 -25.26
C PHE A 313 -17.35 2.68 -26.48
N SER A 314 -18.20 1.65 -26.36
CA SER A 314 -18.33 0.58 -27.38
C SER A 314 -18.77 1.07 -28.76
N GLY A 315 -19.55 2.16 -28.83
CA GLY A 315 -19.99 2.80 -30.06
C GLY A 315 -18.98 3.75 -30.70
N MET A 316 -17.88 4.08 -30.01
CA MET A 316 -16.94 5.11 -30.47
C MET A 316 -15.90 4.61 -31.46
N HIS A 317 -15.86 3.30 -31.75
CA HIS A 317 -14.93 2.66 -32.68
C HIS A 317 -13.46 3.04 -32.42
N LEU A 318 -13.06 3.08 -31.15
CA LEU A 318 -11.68 3.33 -30.76
C LEU A 318 -10.81 2.13 -31.14
N GLU A 319 -9.82 2.34 -31.99
CA GLU A 319 -8.83 1.30 -32.31
C GLU A 319 -8.02 0.96 -31.06
N PRO A 320 -7.41 -0.23 -30.96
CA PRO A 320 -6.46 -0.54 -29.88
C PRO A 320 -5.36 0.53 -29.75
N THR A 321 -4.83 0.71 -28.55
CA THR A 321 -3.65 1.57 -28.39
C THR A 321 -2.41 0.85 -28.92
N PRO A 322 -1.62 1.48 -29.80
CA PRO A 322 -0.42 0.85 -30.34
C PRO A 322 0.60 0.50 -29.24
N ASP A 323 1.39 -0.53 -29.50
CA ASP A 323 2.52 -0.90 -28.65
C ASP A 323 3.49 0.28 -28.50
N GLY A 324 3.95 0.52 -27.28
CA GLY A 324 4.93 1.57 -26.96
C GLY A 324 4.36 2.98 -26.71
N VAL A 325 3.06 3.21 -26.95
CA VAL A 325 2.38 4.48 -26.58
C VAL A 325 2.05 4.50 -25.08
N LEU A 326 1.79 3.34 -24.51
CA LEU A 326 1.86 3.15 -23.06
C LEU A 326 3.31 2.82 -22.72
N ALA A 327 3.97 3.74 -22.00
CA ALA A 327 5.33 3.50 -21.54
C ALA A 327 5.40 2.16 -20.79
N ASP A 328 6.47 1.39 -21.02
CA ASP A 328 6.73 0.11 -20.34
C ASP A 328 7.11 0.38 -18.88
N LEU A 329 6.12 0.84 -18.12
CA LEU A 329 6.25 1.27 -16.75
C LEU A 329 5.82 0.15 -15.83
N PRO A 330 6.50 0.01 -14.67
CA PRO A 330 6.11 -0.95 -13.66
C PRO A 330 4.63 -0.89 -13.30
N GLY A 331 4.01 -2.06 -13.11
CA GLY A 331 2.62 -2.22 -12.68
C GLY A 331 1.60 -2.62 -13.74
N GLY A 332 0.37 -2.82 -13.25
CA GLY A 332 -0.89 -3.32 -13.86
C GLY A 332 -1.55 -2.55 -15.00
N HIS A 333 -2.61 -3.15 -15.58
CA HIS A 333 -3.51 -2.49 -16.53
C HIS A 333 -4.37 -1.39 -15.88
N HIS A 334 -3.77 -0.27 -15.53
CA HIS A 334 -4.46 0.87 -14.88
C HIS A 334 -4.76 2.01 -15.88
N GLY A 335 -4.69 1.71 -17.18
CA GLY A 335 -4.94 2.66 -18.27
C GLY A 335 -3.74 3.50 -18.71
N ARG A 336 -2.59 3.39 -18.03
CA ARG A 336 -1.30 3.97 -18.44
C ARG A 336 -0.25 2.94 -18.83
N GLN A 337 -0.36 1.71 -18.32
CA GLN A 337 0.59 0.63 -18.57
C GLN A 337 -0.02 -0.41 -19.51
N ARG A 338 0.84 -1.21 -20.13
CA ARG A 338 0.43 -2.34 -20.98
C ARG A 338 -0.50 -3.30 -20.20
N PRO A 339 -1.52 -3.90 -20.84
CA PRO A 339 -2.38 -4.91 -20.20
C PRO A 339 -1.62 -6.17 -19.76
N GLY A 340 -2.18 -6.94 -18.82
CA GLY A 340 -1.52 -8.14 -18.24
C GLY A 340 -2.49 -9.25 -17.93
N GLY A 341 -1.92 -10.42 -17.61
CA GLY A 341 -2.60 -11.70 -17.49
C GLY A 341 -3.26 -11.96 -16.13
N GLY A 342 -2.94 -11.19 -15.09
CA GLY A 342 -3.58 -11.35 -13.78
C GLY A 342 -2.77 -10.79 -12.61
N ALA A 343 -3.05 -11.27 -11.41
CA ALA A 343 -2.29 -10.96 -10.20
C ALA A 343 -2.25 -12.19 -9.30
N VAL A 344 -1.15 -12.34 -8.55
CA VAL A 344 -0.99 -13.39 -7.56
C VAL A 344 -1.11 -12.79 -6.16
N HIS A 345 -2.03 -13.32 -5.36
CA HIS A 345 -2.28 -12.91 -3.98
C HIS A 345 -1.93 -14.06 -3.03
N PHE A 346 -0.83 -13.92 -2.27
CA PHE A 346 -0.60 -14.79 -1.11
C PHE A 346 -1.57 -14.43 0.02
N PRO A 347 -1.87 -15.33 0.98
CA PRO A 347 -2.79 -15.04 2.08
C PRO A 347 -2.46 -13.75 2.84
N ASP A 348 -1.17 -13.46 3.03
CA ASP A 348 -0.67 -12.24 3.70
C ASP A 348 -0.19 -11.14 2.72
N GLY A 349 -0.55 -11.26 1.44
CA GLY A 349 -0.10 -10.39 0.36
C GLY A 349 1.42 -10.44 0.16
N ASN A 350 2.05 -9.29 -0.07
CA ASN A 350 3.51 -9.27 -0.34
C ASN A 350 4.38 -9.35 0.93
N ALA A 351 3.79 -9.58 2.11
CA ALA A 351 4.58 -9.82 3.32
C ALA A 351 5.43 -11.09 3.21
N THR A 352 4.94 -12.14 2.56
CA THR A 352 5.75 -13.33 2.27
C THR A 352 7.01 -12.98 1.45
N LEU A 353 6.90 -12.10 0.43
CA LEU A 353 8.06 -11.64 -0.35
C LEU A 353 9.09 -10.92 0.54
N THR A 354 8.66 -10.03 1.44
CA THR A 354 9.60 -9.32 2.32
C THR A 354 10.23 -10.25 3.35
N ARG A 355 9.49 -11.24 3.85
CA ARG A 355 10.01 -12.29 4.75
C ARG A 355 11.05 -13.16 4.05
N LEU A 356 10.85 -13.52 2.79
CA LEU A 356 11.83 -14.25 1.97
C LEU A 356 13.10 -13.41 1.71
N LEU A 357 12.95 -12.11 1.46
CA LEU A 357 14.09 -11.19 1.37
C LEU A 357 14.86 -11.10 2.69
N VAL A 358 14.17 -10.90 3.82
CA VAL A 358 14.81 -10.89 5.14
C VAL A 358 15.51 -12.21 5.43
N ARG A 359 14.93 -13.35 5.05
CA ARG A 359 15.58 -14.66 5.16
C ARG A 359 16.87 -14.74 4.33
N SER A 360 16.85 -14.26 3.09
CA SER A 360 18.04 -14.24 2.21
C SER A 360 19.19 -13.44 2.85
N LEU A 361 18.86 -12.30 3.45
CA LEU A 361 19.79 -11.39 4.13
C LEU A 361 20.27 -11.92 5.49
N ILE A 362 19.34 -12.40 6.31
CA ILE A 362 19.53 -12.82 7.70
C ILE A 362 18.83 -14.18 7.93
N PRO A 363 19.42 -15.30 7.48
CA PRO A 363 18.76 -16.62 7.53
C PRO A 363 18.31 -17.06 8.93
N LYS A 364 19.06 -16.65 9.97
CA LYS A 364 18.75 -16.99 11.37
C LYS A 364 17.49 -16.27 11.91
N ALA A 365 16.99 -15.24 11.24
CA ALA A 365 15.80 -14.50 11.68
C ALA A 365 14.49 -15.16 11.21
N VAL A 366 14.51 -15.89 10.10
CA VAL A 366 13.29 -16.42 9.46
C VAL A 366 13.46 -17.93 9.21
N PRO A 367 12.83 -18.79 10.01
CA PRO A 367 12.84 -20.24 9.79
C PRO A 367 12.15 -20.63 8.47
N GLY A 368 12.50 -21.82 7.96
CA GLY A 368 11.93 -22.39 6.74
C GLY A 368 12.88 -22.32 5.55
N SER A 369 12.46 -22.86 4.40
CA SER A 369 13.24 -22.83 3.16
C SER A 369 12.43 -22.52 1.91
N THR A 370 11.11 -22.70 1.96
CA THR A 370 10.20 -22.42 0.84
C THR A 370 9.31 -21.21 1.13
N GLN A 371 8.61 -20.71 0.11
CA GLN A 371 7.58 -19.67 0.28
C GLN A 371 6.46 -20.11 1.25
N GLU A 372 6.14 -21.40 1.28
CA GLU A 372 5.16 -22.01 2.18
C GLU A 372 5.63 -21.97 3.63
N ASP A 373 6.85 -22.45 3.91
CA ASP A 373 7.42 -22.44 5.26
C ASP A 373 7.58 -20.99 5.77
N VAL A 374 8.09 -20.11 4.91
CA VAL A 374 8.41 -18.73 5.27
C VAL A 374 7.15 -17.90 5.45
N GLY A 375 6.10 -18.16 4.67
CA GLY A 375 4.78 -17.57 4.90
C GLY A 375 4.24 -17.97 6.27
N ALA A 376 4.32 -19.24 6.65
CA ALA A 376 3.75 -19.72 7.91
C ALA A 376 4.61 -19.47 9.17
N SER A 377 5.92 -19.29 9.04
CA SER A 377 6.84 -19.26 10.19
C SER A 377 6.65 -18.04 11.10
N ARG A 378 7.21 -18.08 12.31
CA ARG A 378 7.34 -16.89 13.16
C ARG A 378 8.73 -16.30 12.99
N VAL A 379 8.81 -15.01 12.68
CA VAL A 379 10.10 -14.29 12.58
C VAL A 379 10.65 -13.99 13.97
N ASP A 380 11.96 -14.20 14.15
CA ASP A 380 12.73 -13.80 15.33
C ASP A 380 13.31 -12.40 15.13
N TYR A 381 12.54 -11.38 15.53
CA TYR A 381 12.94 -9.97 15.42
C TYR A 381 14.20 -9.65 16.23
N GLY A 382 14.48 -10.42 17.29
CA GLY A 382 15.68 -10.25 18.11
C GLY A 382 16.98 -10.58 17.37
N ARG A 383 16.90 -11.16 16.16
CA ARG A 383 18.02 -11.48 15.27
C ARG A 383 18.28 -10.45 14.19
N LEU A 384 17.45 -9.40 14.06
CA LEU A 384 17.57 -8.45 12.95
C LEU A 384 18.77 -7.50 13.07
N ASP A 385 19.16 -7.11 14.29
CA ASP A 385 20.26 -6.18 14.56
C ASP A 385 21.24 -6.76 15.58
N ARG A 386 22.11 -7.69 15.16
CA ARG A 386 23.16 -8.29 16.01
C ARG A 386 24.57 -7.90 15.57
N ALA A 387 25.43 -7.66 16.56
CA ALA A 387 26.78 -7.16 16.35
C ALA A 387 27.68 -8.08 15.49
N ASP A 388 27.42 -9.39 15.51
CA ASP A 388 28.15 -10.44 14.79
C ASP A 388 27.68 -10.61 13.33
N GLN A 389 26.70 -9.83 12.87
CA GLN A 389 26.16 -9.90 11.52
C GLN A 389 26.75 -8.80 10.61
N THR A 390 26.97 -9.16 9.35
CA THR A 390 27.36 -8.23 8.29
C THR A 390 26.17 -7.43 7.77
N THR A 391 24.98 -8.05 7.69
CA THR A 391 23.72 -7.38 7.36
C THR A 391 22.86 -7.22 8.59
N ARG A 392 22.36 -6.00 8.82
CA ARG A 392 21.49 -5.67 9.95
C ARG A 392 20.28 -4.86 9.51
N ILE A 393 19.15 -5.13 10.13
CA ILE A 393 17.90 -4.37 9.97
C ILE A 393 17.55 -3.80 11.33
N ARG A 394 17.64 -2.48 11.44
CA ARG A 394 17.43 -1.74 12.68
C ARG A 394 16.12 -0.97 12.59
N LEU A 395 15.12 -1.50 13.30
CA LEU A 395 13.75 -0.96 13.36
C LEU A 395 13.67 0.17 14.39
N ASN A 396 12.51 0.85 14.44
CA ASN A 396 12.24 1.98 15.35
C ASN A 396 13.33 3.07 15.29
N SER A 397 13.88 3.30 14.10
CA SER A 397 15.06 4.14 13.86
C SER A 397 14.80 5.11 12.72
N THR A 398 14.35 6.31 13.08
CA THR A 398 14.01 7.34 12.09
C THR A 398 15.28 8.10 11.70
N VAL A 399 15.68 8.00 10.43
CA VAL A 399 16.78 8.82 9.89
C VAL A 399 16.34 10.28 9.84
N VAL A 400 17.22 11.18 10.28
CA VAL A 400 16.95 12.63 10.37
C VAL A 400 17.98 13.48 9.62
N ASN A 401 19.13 12.91 9.25
CA ASN A 401 20.11 13.59 8.40
C ASN A 401 21.03 12.58 7.70
N VAL A 402 21.37 12.87 6.45
CA VAL A 402 22.42 12.21 5.68
C VAL A 402 23.24 13.29 5.00
N ARG A 403 24.56 13.23 5.15
CA ARG A 403 25.49 14.21 4.60
C ARG A 403 26.83 13.58 4.24
N HIS A 404 27.57 14.22 3.35
CA HIS A 404 28.94 13.83 3.06
C HIS A 404 29.90 14.33 4.14
N ARG A 405 30.97 13.57 4.43
CA ARG A 405 32.01 14.02 5.37
C ARG A 405 33.11 14.77 4.63
N GLY A 406 32.89 16.05 4.36
CA GLY A 406 33.83 16.92 3.62
C GLY A 406 33.12 17.66 2.49
N ALA A 407 33.79 17.81 1.35
CA ALA A 407 33.15 18.28 0.13
C ALA A 407 32.14 17.24 -0.41
N GLU A 408 31.25 17.64 -1.33
CA GLU A 408 30.24 16.77 -1.96
C GLU A 408 30.83 15.51 -2.64
N SER A 409 32.13 15.53 -2.97
CA SER A 409 32.91 14.41 -3.53
C SER A 409 33.56 13.50 -2.48
N ALA A 410 33.27 13.68 -1.19
CA ALA A 410 33.84 12.86 -0.11
C ALA A 410 33.45 11.37 -0.25
N ARG A 411 34.37 10.50 0.17
CA ARG A 411 34.28 9.05 -0.02
C ARG A 411 33.41 8.33 1.03
N ASP A 412 32.94 9.05 2.05
CA ASP A 412 32.09 8.53 3.12
C ASP A 412 30.94 9.49 3.45
N VAL A 413 29.80 8.89 3.79
CA VAL A 413 28.58 9.58 4.25
C VAL A 413 28.36 9.30 5.73
N GLU A 414 27.86 10.31 6.43
CA GLU A 414 27.39 10.21 7.81
C GLU A 414 25.87 10.16 7.81
N VAL A 415 25.31 9.18 8.53
CA VAL A 415 23.86 9.00 8.67
C VAL A 415 23.49 9.16 10.13
N SER A 416 22.65 10.15 10.41
CA SER A 416 22.11 10.43 11.74
C SER A 416 20.66 9.95 11.85
N TYR A 417 20.34 9.25 12.93
CA TYR A 417 18.99 8.72 13.17
C TYR A 417 18.61 8.83 14.64
N VAL A 418 17.31 8.89 14.92
CA VAL A 418 16.73 8.88 16.25
C VAL A 418 16.27 7.48 16.58
N ARG A 419 16.72 6.97 17.72
CA ARG A 419 16.28 5.69 18.28
C ARG A 419 16.20 5.81 19.80
N LEU A 420 15.09 5.36 20.40
CA LEU A 420 14.82 5.50 21.84
C LEU A 420 15.01 6.95 22.33
N GLY A 421 14.53 7.91 21.55
CA GLY A 421 14.63 9.35 21.85
C GLY A 421 16.04 9.94 21.79
N ARG A 422 17.06 9.18 21.36
CA ARG A 422 18.46 9.65 21.26
C ARG A 422 18.92 9.70 19.80
N THR A 423 19.62 10.77 19.44
CA THR A 423 20.26 10.89 18.12
C THR A 423 21.58 10.12 18.11
N ARG A 424 21.72 9.22 17.14
CA ARG A 424 22.88 8.34 16.92
C ARG A 424 23.43 8.56 15.52
N GLN A 425 24.72 8.29 15.34
CA GLN A 425 25.42 8.44 14.06
C GLN A 425 26.18 7.16 13.69
N VAL A 426 26.11 6.81 12.42
CA VAL A 426 26.91 5.76 11.76
C VAL A 426 27.58 6.35 10.52
N ARG A 427 28.61 5.67 10.01
CA ARG A 427 29.23 6.07 8.73
C ARG A 427 29.13 4.95 7.71
N ALA A 428 29.04 5.32 6.43
CA ALA A 428 29.02 4.38 5.33
C ALA A 428 29.83 4.87 4.13
N ARG A 429 30.24 3.95 3.25
CA ARG A 429 30.85 4.31 1.96
C ARG A 429 29.84 4.84 0.95
N ALA A 430 28.59 4.42 1.07
CA ALA A 430 27.46 4.89 0.27
C ALA A 430 26.15 4.81 1.06
N CYS A 431 25.14 5.57 0.64
CA CYS A 431 23.80 5.54 1.19
C CYS A 431 22.75 5.40 0.08
N VAL A 432 21.80 4.49 0.26
CA VAL A 432 20.61 4.38 -0.59
C VAL A 432 19.40 4.92 0.17
N MET A 433 18.78 5.97 -0.37
CA MET A 433 17.54 6.52 0.13
C MET A 433 16.35 5.73 -0.46
N ALA A 434 15.90 4.71 0.27
CA ALA A 434 14.74 3.89 -0.06
C ALA A 434 13.43 4.40 0.59
N CYS A 435 13.47 5.56 1.25
CA CYS A 435 12.34 6.24 1.86
C CYS A 435 11.57 7.12 0.86
N TRP A 436 10.44 7.69 1.27
CA TRP A 436 9.63 8.54 0.38
C TRP A 436 10.42 9.73 -0.18
N ASN A 437 10.31 9.97 -1.48
CA ASN A 437 11.09 11.02 -2.16
C ASN A 437 10.85 12.40 -1.54
N THR A 438 9.63 12.69 -1.12
CA THR A 438 9.24 13.98 -0.52
C THR A 438 9.92 14.27 0.82
N VAL A 439 10.48 13.25 1.49
CA VAL A 439 11.18 13.42 2.77
C VAL A 439 12.68 13.67 2.55
N ILE A 440 13.24 13.21 1.43
CA ILE A 440 14.68 13.28 1.13
C ILE A 440 15.23 14.72 1.19
N PRO A 441 14.55 15.78 0.69
CA PRO A 441 15.06 17.15 0.80
C PRO A 441 15.31 17.63 2.24
N TYR A 442 14.62 17.06 3.22
CA TYR A 442 14.84 17.36 4.64
C TYR A 442 15.99 16.53 5.22
N LEU A 443 16.19 15.31 4.73
CA LEU A 443 17.26 14.40 5.16
C LEU A 443 18.61 14.80 4.59
N VAL A 444 18.63 15.27 3.34
CA VAL A 444 19.84 15.61 2.57
C VAL A 444 19.76 17.09 2.16
N PRO A 445 19.97 18.03 3.11
CA PRO A 445 19.85 19.46 2.84
C PRO A 445 20.87 19.97 1.82
N GLU A 446 21.93 19.21 1.55
CA GLU A 446 23.00 19.51 0.57
C GLU A 446 22.55 19.31 -0.89
N LEU A 447 21.39 18.68 -1.15
CA LEU A 447 20.91 18.46 -2.52
C LEU A 447 20.71 19.78 -3.30
N PRO A 448 20.98 19.81 -4.63
CA PRO A 448 20.64 20.94 -5.48
C PRO A 448 19.15 21.26 -5.47
N ASP A 449 18.79 22.53 -5.55
CA ASP A 449 17.37 22.98 -5.46
C ASP A 449 16.48 22.34 -6.54
N ARG A 450 16.97 22.24 -7.78
CA ARG A 450 16.25 21.56 -8.87
C ARG A 450 15.91 20.11 -8.51
N GLN A 451 16.81 19.41 -7.83
CA GLN A 451 16.59 18.04 -7.40
C GLN A 451 15.60 17.97 -6.24
N LYS A 452 15.71 18.89 -5.26
CA LYS A 452 14.77 19.01 -4.14
C LYS A 452 13.33 19.26 -4.62
N GLU A 453 13.15 20.19 -5.55
CA GLU A 453 11.85 20.50 -6.17
C GLU A 453 11.25 19.28 -6.88
N ALA A 454 12.07 18.57 -7.66
CA ALA A 454 11.65 17.37 -8.37
C ALA A 454 11.25 16.23 -7.42
N LEU A 455 12.00 16.03 -6.33
CA LEU A 455 11.68 15.07 -5.26
C LEU A 455 10.38 15.42 -4.52
N ALA A 456 10.06 16.70 -4.39
CA ALA A 456 8.85 17.19 -3.73
C ALA A 456 7.60 17.19 -4.64
N PHE A 457 7.72 16.93 -5.94
CA PHE A 457 6.64 17.07 -6.90
C PHE A 457 5.43 16.16 -6.62
N GLY A 458 5.69 14.90 -6.26
CA GLY A 458 4.67 13.87 -6.10
C GLY A 458 3.89 14.01 -4.79
N VAL A 459 2.56 13.97 -4.83
CA VAL A 459 1.71 13.89 -3.64
C VAL A 459 1.16 12.47 -3.54
N LYS A 460 1.60 11.71 -2.53
CA LYS A 460 1.21 10.29 -2.37
C LYS A 460 -0.29 10.13 -2.14
N GLY A 461 -0.86 9.08 -2.71
CA GLY A 461 -2.28 8.75 -2.61
C GLY A 461 -2.64 8.14 -1.25
N PRO A 462 -3.58 8.73 -0.48
CA PRO A 462 -3.99 8.20 0.81
C PRO A 462 -4.96 7.02 0.64
N LEU A 463 -4.82 5.97 1.45
CA LEU A 463 -5.75 4.85 1.48
C LEU A 463 -5.76 4.14 2.83
N VAL A 464 -6.79 3.32 3.03
CA VAL A 464 -6.94 2.46 4.21
C VAL A 464 -7.34 1.06 3.79
N TYR A 465 -6.63 0.07 4.31
CA TYR A 465 -7.07 -1.31 4.33
C TYR A 465 -7.39 -1.73 5.76
N THR A 466 -8.61 -2.23 5.96
CA THR A 466 -9.06 -2.70 7.26
C THR A 466 -9.29 -4.19 7.21
N SER A 467 -8.61 -4.90 8.11
CA SER A 467 -8.68 -6.34 8.29
C SER A 467 -9.55 -6.62 9.50
N VAL A 468 -10.64 -7.38 9.31
CA VAL A 468 -11.59 -7.70 10.39
C VAL A 468 -11.66 -9.19 10.57
N ALA A 469 -11.06 -9.71 11.64
CA ALA A 469 -11.21 -11.12 11.98
C ALA A 469 -12.63 -11.34 12.51
N ILE A 470 -13.36 -12.26 11.89
CA ILE A 470 -14.71 -12.66 12.30
C ILE A 470 -14.73 -14.14 12.65
N ARG A 471 -15.61 -14.50 13.58
CA ARG A 471 -15.68 -15.87 14.12
C ARG A 471 -16.17 -16.93 13.12
N ASN A 472 -16.96 -16.51 12.14
CA ASN A 472 -17.52 -17.31 11.05
C ASN A 472 -18.01 -16.37 9.93
N TRP A 473 -18.32 -16.91 8.75
CA TRP A 473 -18.85 -16.15 7.62
C TRP A 473 -20.23 -16.63 7.12
N THR A 474 -21.00 -17.32 7.97
CA THR A 474 -22.38 -17.76 7.65
C THR A 474 -23.29 -16.64 7.14
N ALA A 475 -23.10 -15.39 7.61
CA ALA A 475 -23.86 -14.25 7.10
C ALA A 475 -23.65 -13.98 5.60
N PHE A 476 -22.43 -14.18 5.10
CA PHE A 476 -22.12 -14.06 3.66
C PHE A 476 -22.77 -15.18 2.87
N GLN A 477 -22.77 -16.41 3.40
CA GLN A 477 -23.45 -17.55 2.78
C GLN A 477 -24.97 -17.32 2.70
N ASN A 478 -25.60 -16.89 3.80
CA ASN A 478 -27.04 -16.61 3.87
C ASN A 478 -27.48 -15.51 2.88
N LEU A 479 -26.62 -14.51 2.67
CA LEU A 479 -26.85 -13.45 1.68
C LEU A 479 -26.46 -13.89 0.25
N GLY A 480 -25.80 -15.03 0.11
CA GLY A 480 -25.31 -15.57 -1.16
C GLY A 480 -24.26 -14.68 -1.82
N VAL A 481 -23.37 -14.07 -1.05
CA VAL A 481 -22.34 -13.14 -1.54
C VAL A 481 -20.97 -13.43 -0.94
N SER A 482 -19.90 -13.06 -1.66
CA SER A 482 -18.54 -13.01 -1.13
C SER A 482 -17.95 -11.60 -1.18
N ARG A 483 -18.58 -10.68 -1.92
CA ARG A 483 -18.16 -9.28 -2.07
C ARG A 483 -19.36 -8.35 -2.15
N ILE A 484 -19.25 -7.18 -1.53
CA ILE A 484 -20.31 -6.17 -1.48
C ILE A 484 -19.69 -4.80 -1.77
N SER A 485 -20.25 -4.10 -2.74
CA SER A 485 -19.92 -2.71 -3.06
C SER A 485 -20.81 -1.77 -2.26
N THR A 486 -20.19 -0.80 -1.59
CA THR A 486 -20.85 0.20 -0.74
C THR A 486 -20.38 1.62 -1.10
N PRO A 487 -20.64 2.10 -2.33
CA PRO A 487 -19.94 3.25 -2.91
C PRO A 487 -19.94 4.56 -2.08
N SER A 488 -21.00 4.80 -1.33
CA SER A 488 -21.23 6.01 -0.51
C SER A 488 -21.04 5.80 1.00
N MET A 489 -20.67 4.58 1.43
CA MET A 489 -20.40 4.30 2.85
C MET A 489 -18.92 4.53 3.19
N TYR A 490 -18.60 4.38 4.48
CA TYR A 490 -17.28 4.71 5.02
C TYR A 490 -16.15 3.87 4.42
N HIS A 491 -16.34 2.55 4.32
CA HIS A 491 -15.56 1.67 3.44
C HIS A 491 -16.34 1.48 2.15
N THR A 492 -15.69 1.59 0.99
CA THR A 492 -16.36 1.51 -0.32
C THR A 492 -16.51 0.07 -0.83
N ARG A 493 -15.83 -0.88 -0.16
CA ARG A 493 -15.96 -2.33 -0.40
C ARG A 493 -15.86 -3.12 0.91
N VAL A 494 -16.61 -4.21 0.96
CA VAL A 494 -16.54 -5.25 2.00
C VAL A 494 -16.46 -6.60 1.29
N GLY A 495 -15.59 -7.50 1.72
CA GLY A 495 -15.56 -8.85 1.14
C GLY A 495 -14.80 -9.85 2.00
N LEU A 496 -15.07 -11.13 1.71
CA LEU A 496 -14.23 -12.24 2.14
C LEU A 496 -12.83 -12.10 1.51
N ASP A 497 -11.82 -12.59 2.21
CA ASP A 497 -10.48 -12.77 1.65
C ASP A 497 -10.51 -13.74 0.45
N GLU A 498 -9.44 -13.73 -0.34
CA GLU A 498 -9.33 -14.70 -1.44
C GLU A 498 -9.15 -16.11 -0.88
N ALA A 499 -9.87 -17.09 -1.44
CA ALA A 499 -9.79 -18.50 -1.03
C ALA A 499 -8.49 -19.13 -1.54
N VAL A 500 -7.37 -18.76 -0.92
CA VAL A 500 -6.01 -19.21 -1.25
C VAL A 500 -5.24 -19.56 0.02
N SER A 501 -4.38 -20.56 -0.08
CA SER A 501 -3.54 -21.05 1.01
C SER A 501 -2.07 -21.07 0.60
N LEU A 502 -1.19 -20.90 1.58
CA LEU A 502 0.26 -20.97 1.41
C LEU A 502 0.87 -21.68 2.62
N GLY A 503 1.23 -22.96 2.45
CA GLY A 503 1.65 -23.81 3.58
C GLY A 503 0.57 -23.88 4.66
N ASP A 504 0.94 -23.59 5.91
CA ASP A 504 0.01 -23.56 7.05
C ASP A 504 -0.87 -22.30 7.12
N LEU A 505 -0.67 -21.31 6.24
CA LEU A 505 -1.62 -20.22 6.05
C LEU A 505 -2.79 -20.71 5.20
N ARG A 506 -3.78 -21.33 5.84
CA ARG A 506 -4.93 -21.94 5.16
C ARG A 506 -6.14 -21.01 5.12
N HIS A 507 -6.79 -20.92 3.95
CA HIS A 507 -8.10 -20.26 3.79
C HIS A 507 -9.23 -21.00 4.51
N ALA A 508 -10.32 -20.31 4.84
CA ALA A 508 -11.51 -20.93 5.44
C ALA A 508 -12.28 -21.73 4.39
N GLU A 509 -12.64 -22.98 4.69
CA GLU A 509 -13.33 -23.87 3.75
C GLU A 509 -14.85 -23.88 3.97
N SER A 510 -15.27 -23.86 5.23
CA SER A 510 -16.68 -23.86 5.64
C SER A 510 -17.15 -22.51 6.21
N PRO A 511 -18.44 -22.15 6.07
CA PRO A 511 -19.03 -20.93 6.64
C PRO A 511 -18.86 -20.78 8.15
N GLU A 512 -18.73 -21.88 8.88
CA GLU A 512 -18.59 -21.92 10.34
C GLU A 512 -17.17 -21.58 10.81
N GLU A 513 -16.19 -21.62 9.91
CA GLU A 513 -14.80 -21.30 10.21
C GLU A 513 -14.52 -19.80 10.28
N PRO A 514 -13.58 -19.36 11.13
CA PRO A 514 -13.19 -17.97 11.20
C PRO A 514 -12.41 -17.52 9.96
N ILE A 515 -12.57 -16.26 9.59
CA ILE A 515 -11.98 -15.65 8.39
C ILE A 515 -11.66 -14.17 8.64
N VAL A 516 -10.86 -13.56 7.76
CA VAL A 516 -10.59 -12.11 7.80
C VAL A 516 -11.33 -11.42 6.66
N LEU A 517 -12.17 -10.43 6.99
CA LEU A 517 -12.77 -9.57 5.97
C LEU A 517 -11.77 -8.53 5.49
N SER A 518 -11.75 -8.29 4.18
CA SER A 518 -10.98 -7.24 3.51
C SER A 518 -11.88 -6.04 3.19
N LEU A 519 -11.65 -4.93 3.89
CA LEU A 519 -12.35 -3.67 3.66
C LEU A 519 -11.39 -2.62 3.10
N GLY A 520 -11.90 -1.76 2.20
CA GLY A 520 -11.12 -0.70 1.57
C GLY A 520 -11.78 0.67 1.70
N ARG A 521 -10.99 1.70 2.00
CA ARG A 521 -11.42 3.11 1.99
C ARG A 521 -10.34 3.95 1.29
N TYR A 522 -10.79 4.87 0.45
CA TYR A 522 -9.94 5.80 -0.30
C TYR A 522 -10.49 7.20 -0.06
N PRO A 523 -9.95 7.95 0.91
CA PRO A 523 -10.41 9.30 1.20
C PRO A 523 -10.20 10.20 -0.03
N ALA A 524 -11.29 10.63 -0.64
CA ALA A 524 -11.31 11.48 -1.81
C ALA A 524 -12.08 12.77 -1.51
N ALA A 525 -11.86 13.79 -2.34
CA ALA A 525 -12.61 15.05 -2.29
C ALA A 525 -13.08 15.38 -3.71
N PRO A 526 -14.11 14.68 -4.22
CA PRO A 526 -14.50 14.78 -5.61
C PRO A 526 -14.74 16.22 -6.07
N GLY A 527 -14.31 16.54 -7.29
CA GLY A 527 -14.37 17.88 -7.88
C GLY A 527 -13.11 18.75 -7.66
N GLN A 528 -12.18 18.32 -6.80
CA GLN A 528 -10.88 18.97 -6.65
C GLN A 528 -9.81 18.33 -7.57
N PRO A 529 -8.75 19.06 -7.97
CA PRO A 529 -7.62 18.45 -8.65
C PRO A 529 -7.00 17.32 -7.82
N ARG A 530 -6.52 16.26 -8.48
CA ARG A 530 -6.05 15.04 -7.80
C ARG A 530 -5.06 15.26 -6.67
N LYS A 531 -4.03 16.10 -6.87
CA LYS A 531 -3.03 16.37 -5.82
C LYS A 531 -3.69 16.98 -4.58
N GLU A 532 -4.73 17.79 -4.76
CA GLU A 532 -5.47 18.38 -3.65
C GLU A 532 -6.35 17.35 -2.93
N GLN A 533 -7.04 16.47 -3.67
CA GLN A 533 -7.76 15.35 -3.07
C GLN A 533 -6.85 14.49 -2.19
N HIS A 534 -5.63 14.20 -2.65
CA HIS A 534 -4.65 13.47 -1.84
C HIS A 534 -4.25 14.22 -0.56
N ARG A 535 -4.10 15.55 -0.60
CA ARG A 535 -3.77 16.34 0.59
C ARG A 535 -4.90 16.33 1.60
N ILE A 536 -6.14 16.51 1.14
CA ILE A 536 -7.35 16.45 1.98
C ILE A 536 -7.49 15.06 2.59
N GLY A 537 -7.39 14.01 1.78
CA GLY A 537 -7.48 12.63 2.25
C GLY A 537 -6.38 12.26 3.25
N ARG A 538 -5.17 12.77 3.06
CA ARG A 538 -4.08 12.61 4.04
C ARG A 538 -4.44 13.27 5.39
N GLN A 539 -5.00 14.47 5.39
CA GLN A 539 -5.41 15.16 6.62
C GLN A 539 -6.55 14.43 7.34
N ASP A 540 -7.52 13.92 6.58
CA ASP A 540 -8.57 13.04 7.11
C ASP A 540 -7.96 11.82 7.84
N LEU A 541 -7.01 11.11 7.23
CA LEU A 541 -6.41 9.92 7.86
C LEU A 541 -5.54 10.23 9.08
N LEU A 542 -4.85 11.38 9.09
CA LEU A 542 -4.00 11.77 10.22
C LEU A 542 -4.85 12.19 11.43
N SER A 543 -6.02 12.79 11.20
CA SER A 543 -6.92 13.28 12.26
C SER A 543 -7.94 12.25 12.75
N THR A 544 -8.17 11.16 12.00
CA THR A 544 -9.16 10.15 12.35
C THR A 544 -8.62 9.17 13.40
N THR A 545 -9.37 8.99 14.49
CA THR A 545 -9.06 8.05 15.58
C THR A 545 -9.50 6.62 15.27
N PHE A 546 -8.90 5.64 15.95
CA PHE A 546 -9.35 4.24 15.89
C PHE A 546 -10.84 4.10 16.22
N GLU A 547 -11.31 4.75 17.29
CA GLU A 547 -12.70 4.65 17.72
C GLU A 547 -13.67 5.12 16.62
N THR A 548 -13.28 6.13 15.84
CA THR A 548 -14.07 6.58 14.69
C THR A 548 -14.14 5.50 13.61
N PHE A 549 -13.01 4.88 13.28
CA PHE A 549 -12.98 3.75 12.33
C PHE A 549 -13.84 2.58 12.81
N GLU A 550 -13.65 2.14 14.05
CA GLU A 550 -14.37 1.02 14.63
C GLU A 550 -15.89 1.26 14.62
N ARG A 551 -16.32 2.43 15.07
CA ARG A 551 -17.74 2.79 15.14
C ARG A 551 -18.40 2.80 13.75
N LYS A 552 -17.72 3.40 12.77
CA LYS A 552 -18.20 3.44 11.37
C LYS A 552 -18.24 2.04 10.76
N LEU A 553 -17.22 1.23 11.03
CA LEU A 553 -17.12 -0.14 10.55
C LEU A 553 -18.21 -1.03 11.15
N ARG A 554 -18.44 -0.97 12.48
CA ARG A 554 -19.49 -1.75 13.16
C ARG A 554 -20.87 -1.37 12.65
N ASP A 555 -21.16 -0.07 12.50
CA ASP A 555 -22.42 0.42 11.92
C ASP A 555 -22.61 -0.09 10.49
N GLN A 556 -21.57 0.04 9.66
CA GLN A 556 -21.61 -0.41 8.27
C GLN A 556 -21.81 -1.93 8.17
N LEU A 557 -21.01 -2.75 8.86
CA LEU A 557 -21.13 -4.20 8.80
C LEU A 557 -22.47 -4.69 9.36
N GLY A 558 -22.97 -4.08 10.44
CA GLY A 558 -24.28 -4.41 11.01
C GLY A 558 -25.42 -4.17 10.03
N ARG A 559 -25.38 -3.04 9.29
CA ARG A 559 -26.39 -2.71 8.27
C ARG A 559 -26.27 -3.58 7.02
N VAL A 560 -25.04 -3.79 6.55
CA VAL A 560 -24.75 -4.50 5.29
C VAL A 560 -24.97 -6.00 5.42
N LEU A 561 -24.57 -6.60 6.56
CA LEU A 561 -24.57 -8.05 6.77
C LEU A 561 -25.67 -8.54 7.71
N GLY A 562 -26.39 -7.63 8.40
CA GLY A 562 -27.40 -7.98 9.40
C GLY A 562 -28.54 -8.83 8.85
N GLY A 563 -28.94 -8.64 7.58
CA GLY A 563 -29.92 -9.50 6.89
C GLY A 563 -29.47 -10.96 6.73
N GLY A 564 -28.17 -11.24 6.82
CA GLY A 564 -27.60 -12.59 6.87
C GLY A 564 -27.45 -13.15 8.29
N GLY A 565 -27.80 -12.37 9.32
CA GLY A 565 -27.67 -12.74 10.73
C GLY A 565 -26.40 -12.23 11.41
N PHE A 566 -25.60 -11.37 10.76
CA PHE A 566 -24.38 -10.79 11.35
C PHE A 566 -24.70 -9.82 12.49
N ASP A 567 -23.98 -9.96 13.60
CA ASP A 567 -24.02 -9.04 14.74
C ASP A 567 -22.59 -8.53 15.01
N PRO A 568 -22.32 -7.23 14.82
CA PRO A 568 -20.98 -6.67 15.01
C PRO A 568 -20.40 -6.90 16.42
N GLY A 569 -21.24 -6.93 17.45
CA GLY A 569 -20.81 -7.18 18.83
C GLY A 569 -20.46 -8.65 19.04
N ARG A 570 -21.20 -9.59 18.45
CA ARG A 570 -20.97 -11.03 18.64
C ARG A 570 -19.88 -11.56 17.72
N ASP A 571 -19.80 -11.08 16.49
CA ASP A 571 -19.09 -11.78 15.41
C ASP A 571 -17.70 -11.21 15.11
N ILE A 572 -17.43 -9.94 15.45
CA ILE A 572 -16.10 -9.34 15.31
C ILE A 572 -15.20 -9.78 16.47
N VAL A 573 -14.06 -10.38 16.12
CA VAL A 573 -13.03 -10.83 17.06
C VAL A 573 -11.93 -9.78 17.22
N ALA A 574 -11.40 -9.29 16.09
CA ALA A 574 -10.28 -8.35 16.06
C ALA A 574 -10.37 -7.41 14.86
N ILE A 575 -9.81 -6.20 15.00
CA ILE A 575 -9.76 -5.19 13.93
C ILE A 575 -8.34 -4.65 13.84
N ALA A 576 -7.77 -4.64 12.63
CA ALA A 576 -6.58 -3.88 12.29
C ALA A 576 -6.90 -2.86 11.19
N VAL A 577 -6.73 -1.57 11.48
CA VAL A 577 -6.92 -0.46 10.54
C VAL A 577 -5.55 -0.02 10.05
N ASN A 578 -5.17 -0.44 8.85
CA ASN A 578 -3.92 0.00 8.23
C ASN A 578 -4.15 1.31 7.50
N ARG A 579 -3.89 2.43 8.19
CA ARG A 579 -3.98 3.76 7.57
C ARG A 579 -2.68 4.10 6.85
N TRP A 580 -2.80 4.56 5.62
CA TRP A 580 -1.67 5.02 4.83
C TRP A 580 -1.93 6.44 4.32
N PRO A 581 -1.69 7.48 5.14
CA PRO A 581 -1.79 8.88 4.71
C PRO A 581 -0.82 9.22 3.55
N HIS A 582 0.21 8.39 3.41
CA HIS A 582 1.25 8.43 2.38
C HIS A 582 1.34 7.07 1.68
N GLY A 583 0.23 6.58 1.15
CA GLY A 583 0.09 5.28 0.50
C GLY A 583 0.80 5.20 -0.85
N TYR A 584 0.04 5.22 -1.93
CA TYR A 584 0.55 5.03 -3.28
C TYR A 584 1.49 6.15 -3.72
N ALA A 585 2.55 5.79 -4.45
CA ALA A 585 3.36 6.74 -5.20
C ALA A 585 2.48 7.54 -6.18
N TYR A 586 2.83 8.80 -6.42
CA TYR A 586 2.11 9.61 -7.40
C TYR A 586 2.39 9.10 -8.82
N THR A 587 1.35 8.80 -9.57
CA THR A 587 1.41 8.37 -10.97
C THR A 587 0.89 9.48 -11.87
N TYR A 588 1.60 9.95 -12.89
CA TYR A 588 1.14 11.05 -13.75
C TYR A 588 -0.23 10.80 -14.40
N ASN A 589 -1.02 11.86 -14.59
CA ASN A 589 -2.37 11.87 -15.14
C ASN A 589 -2.54 13.03 -16.13
N SER A 590 -3.08 12.75 -17.32
CA SER A 590 -3.24 13.71 -18.42
C SER A 590 -4.24 14.83 -18.19
N LEU A 591 -5.03 14.77 -17.12
CA LEU A 591 -5.89 15.90 -16.69
C LEU A 591 -5.10 17.04 -16.05
N TYR A 592 -3.95 16.74 -15.42
CA TYR A 592 -3.24 17.69 -14.56
C TYR A 592 -1.72 17.73 -14.78
N ASP A 593 -1.16 16.75 -15.49
CA ASP A 593 0.25 16.64 -15.78
C ASP A 593 0.47 16.65 -17.32
N PRO A 594 1.64 17.12 -17.81
CA PRO A 594 2.00 17.07 -19.22
C PRO A 594 1.78 15.69 -19.85
N MET A 595 1.13 15.65 -21.01
CA MET A 595 0.82 14.39 -21.70
C MET A 595 2.07 13.56 -22.01
N GLU A 596 3.19 14.22 -22.30
CA GLU A 596 4.48 13.56 -22.49
C GLU A 596 4.91 12.79 -21.23
N TRP A 597 4.77 13.36 -20.02
CA TRP A 597 5.09 12.65 -18.78
C TRP A 597 4.17 11.45 -18.55
N VAL A 598 2.93 11.52 -19.03
CA VAL A 598 1.93 10.46 -18.86
C VAL A 598 2.22 9.28 -19.78
N PHE A 599 2.50 9.55 -21.06
CA PHE A 599 2.55 8.51 -22.10
C PHE A 599 3.97 8.12 -22.53
N THR A 600 5.01 8.92 -22.25
CA THR A 600 6.39 8.64 -22.70
C THR A 600 7.43 8.81 -21.58
N SER A 601 8.53 8.06 -21.64
CA SER A 601 9.62 8.15 -20.65
C SER A 601 10.64 9.21 -21.02
N THR A 602 10.42 10.45 -20.56
CA THR A 602 11.34 11.58 -20.77
C THR A 602 12.25 11.82 -19.57
N ASN A 603 13.43 12.42 -19.83
CA ASN A 603 14.37 12.83 -18.78
C ASN A 603 13.88 14.05 -17.97
N GLU A 604 12.82 14.71 -18.44
CA GLU A 604 12.23 15.89 -17.79
C GLU A 604 11.21 15.53 -16.72
N ARG A 605 10.80 14.26 -16.64
CA ARG A 605 9.91 13.78 -15.58
C ARG A 605 10.50 14.09 -14.19
N PRO A 606 9.72 14.65 -13.26
CA PRO A 606 10.19 14.94 -11.90
C PRO A 606 10.81 13.73 -11.19
N CYS A 607 10.29 12.52 -11.38
CA CYS A 607 10.89 11.32 -10.80
C CYS A 607 12.30 11.03 -11.36
N VAL A 608 12.58 11.35 -12.63
CA VAL A 608 13.90 11.14 -13.26
C VAL A 608 14.91 12.20 -12.83
N ILE A 609 14.49 13.47 -12.75
CA ILE A 609 15.31 14.55 -12.21
C ILE A 609 15.62 14.31 -10.73
N GLY A 610 14.59 13.95 -9.95
CA GLY A 610 14.71 13.77 -8.51
C GLY A 610 15.62 12.60 -8.12
N ARG A 611 15.58 11.49 -8.85
CA ARG A 611 16.30 10.25 -8.50
C ARG A 611 17.78 10.22 -8.86
N GLN A 612 18.32 11.29 -9.45
CA GLN A 612 19.73 11.33 -9.83
C GLN A 612 20.62 11.12 -8.59
N PRO A 613 21.76 10.42 -8.71
CA PRO A 613 22.72 10.32 -7.61
C PRO A 613 23.24 11.69 -7.17
N PHE A 614 23.51 11.84 -5.88
CA PHE A 614 24.21 12.99 -5.31
C PHE A 614 25.45 12.51 -4.56
N GLY A 615 26.62 12.59 -5.21
CA GLY A 615 27.85 11.94 -4.75
C GLY A 615 27.62 10.46 -4.40
N GLN A 616 27.82 10.07 -3.14
CA GLN A 616 27.66 8.70 -2.65
C GLN A 616 26.23 8.36 -2.16
N ILE A 617 25.26 9.21 -2.45
CA ILE A 617 23.84 9.05 -2.09
C ILE A 617 23.03 8.73 -3.35
N THR A 618 22.34 7.59 -3.39
CA THR A 618 21.42 7.22 -4.48
C THR A 618 19.99 7.05 -3.96
N ILE A 619 18.98 7.03 -4.84
CA ILE A 619 17.56 7.08 -4.46
C ILE A 619 16.82 5.90 -5.10
N ALA A 620 16.06 5.14 -4.33
CA ALA A 620 15.56 3.81 -4.75
C ALA A 620 14.06 3.55 -4.52
N ASN A 621 13.31 4.48 -3.91
CA ASN A 621 11.89 4.25 -3.61
C ASN A 621 11.06 4.06 -4.89
N SER A 622 9.89 3.41 -4.82
CA SER A 622 8.95 3.32 -5.95
C SER A 622 8.50 4.70 -6.47
N ASP A 623 8.59 5.74 -5.64
CA ASP A 623 8.44 7.15 -6.03
C ASP A 623 9.41 7.56 -7.16
N ALA A 624 10.61 6.97 -7.22
CA ALA A 624 11.61 7.20 -8.28
C ALA A 624 11.17 6.66 -9.65
N ALA A 625 10.16 5.77 -9.70
CA ALA A 625 9.53 5.31 -10.93
C ALA A 625 8.17 6.00 -11.21
N ALA A 626 7.68 6.87 -10.31
CA ALA A 626 6.32 7.40 -10.33
C ALA A 626 5.26 6.29 -10.50
N SER A 627 5.45 5.18 -9.77
CA SER A 627 4.62 3.98 -9.83
C SER A 627 4.53 3.31 -8.45
N PRO A 628 3.33 2.93 -7.95
CA PRO A 628 3.16 2.35 -6.62
C PRO A 628 3.44 0.84 -6.53
N HIS A 629 3.96 0.23 -7.60
CA HIS A 629 3.97 -1.24 -7.76
C HIS A 629 5.25 -1.90 -7.22
N THR A 630 5.15 -3.19 -6.93
CA THR A 630 6.23 -4.02 -6.37
C THR A 630 7.45 -4.10 -7.29
N ASP A 631 7.24 -4.34 -8.57
CA ASP A 631 8.27 -4.33 -9.61
C ASP A 631 8.93 -2.95 -9.78
N ALA A 632 8.22 -1.87 -9.47
CA ALA A 632 8.79 -0.52 -9.45
C ALA A 632 9.78 -0.37 -8.29
N ALA A 633 9.40 -0.82 -7.09
CA ALA A 633 10.26 -0.78 -5.93
C ALA A 633 11.54 -1.61 -6.13
N ILE A 634 11.42 -2.78 -6.75
CA ILE A 634 12.56 -3.67 -7.02
C ILE A 634 13.45 -3.10 -8.14
N LEU A 635 12.86 -2.60 -9.23
CA LEU A 635 13.60 -1.98 -10.34
C LEU A 635 14.45 -0.79 -9.87
N GLU A 636 13.85 0.11 -9.09
CA GLU A 636 14.54 1.30 -8.61
C GLU A 636 15.60 0.97 -7.56
N ALA A 637 15.40 -0.10 -6.77
CA ALA A 637 16.44 -0.65 -5.90
C ALA A 637 17.63 -1.19 -6.69
N HIS A 638 17.38 -1.99 -7.74
CA HIS A 638 18.44 -2.48 -8.62
C HIS A 638 19.22 -1.32 -9.26
N ARG A 639 18.53 -0.35 -9.85
CA ARG A 639 19.16 0.85 -10.46
C ARG A 639 20.05 1.58 -9.46
N ALA A 640 19.52 1.90 -8.29
CA ALA A 640 20.25 2.66 -7.28
C ALA A 640 21.51 1.93 -6.77
N VAL A 641 21.47 0.59 -6.69
CA VAL A 641 22.64 -0.22 -6.37
C VAL A 641 23.67 -0.18 -7.49
N GLN A 642 23.26 -0.29 -8.77
CA GLN A 642 24.19 -0.17 -9.90
C GLN A 642 24.90 1.19 -9.89
N GLU A 643 24.19 2.28 -9.59
CA GLU A 643 24.78 3.61 -9.45
C GLU A 643 25.81 3.67 -8.30
N VAL A 644 25.53 3.02 -7.16
CA VAL A 644 26.52 2.89 -6.07
C VAL A 644 27.76 2.14 -6.54
N LEU A 645 27.60 1.02 -7.24
CA LEU A 645 28.72 0.20 -7.71
C LEU A 645 29.57 0.95 -8.75
N GLN A 646 28.93 1.62 -9.71
CA GLN A 646 29.62 2.43 -10.72
C GLN A 646 30.45 3.55 -10.08
N ARG A 647 29.89 4.27 -9.10
CA ARG A 647 30.60 5.35 -8.41
C ARG A 647 31.74 4.84 -7.52
N ARG A 648 31.59 3.65 -6.94
CA ARG A 648 32.67 2.97 -6.22
C ARG A 648 33.80 2.51 -7.15
N ALA A 649 33.47 2.04 -8.36
CA ALA A 649 34.45 1.55 -9.33
C ALA A 649 35.17 2.69 -10.09
N MET A 650 34.49 3.80 -10.35
CA MET A 650 35.02 4.96 -11.09
C MET A 650 34.82 6.29 -10.33
N PRO A 651 35.59 6.56 -9.26
CA PRO A 651 35.39 7.76 -8.43
C PRO A 651 35.62 9.11 -9.15
N VAL A 652 36.31 9.10 -10.30
CA VAL A 652 36.80 10.31 -10.99
C VAL A 652 35.85 10.81 -12.09
N LEU A 653 34.90 9.99 -12.55
CA LEU A 653 33.99 10.34 -13.65
C LEU A 653 32.56 10.73 -13.19
N GLY A 654 32.27 10.63 -11.89
CA GLY A 654 30.92 10.86 -11.34
C GLY A 654 30.71 12.21 -10.63
N GLY A 655 31.61 13.18 -10.84
CA GLY A 655 31.51 14.54 -10.28
C GLY A 655 30.45 15.38 -10.97
#